data_AF-A0A0N1IUA8-F1
#
_entry.id   AF-A0A0N1IUA8-F1
#
_cell.length_a   1.000
_cell.length_b   1.000
_cell.length_c   1.000
_cell.angle_alpha   90.00
_cell.angle_beta   90.00
_cell.angle_gamma   90.00
#
_symmetry.space_group_name_H-M   'P 1'
#
loop_
_entity.id
_entity.type
_entity.pdbx_description
1 polymer ?
#
loop_
_entity_poly.entity_id
_entity_poly.type
_entity_poly.pdbx_seq_one_letter_code
_entity_poly.pdbx_strand_id
1 'polypeptide(L)'
;MPDELKAYLKERFGVSAALSPGRFEAEVAKRVGSPVKREPLLRAWRAYLSGGGREAVRSFYREVLKVPKGEALVYGMHLPFLEFYAREVPGRLEGEVLEVGAFTGALVGYLKLKRPELAFHALDGVEEAVEAGRKRVPEVTWHLGWAEEAELAPFDTLLLLSVFPEGLVDQELESRLPPEAFWKRFSFFARLPQFVRFLRPGGLLVYGHGPFLGKSPEGVEEGLRRLGFWQVERVGEGEYVLVLARKPEVLEEAFLEEEALEELFAEPMPVMARGLDLEEVRALLEEGAYKEVLARVPEEAEGEAAYLRGRALYALSRYAEAEEALKRAFSEEAEDLRALVLVELGEYERAKRRLEGLAPRGGRYRLALGRVYLAEGRYADALRQFVESGLPEAEVYAREALERIAERMRRFAREGEWAEVSRRAEFVEDLSPGLLTREMLRLGLKAALLQGLFARAERYARRLADLGEAEGFLGLALAGLRLRSPLEHRGEDLKAVEPYLTEALAREEIPEALLLLGILRRREGRLHEALRLLERASRHGEGEVAGLAFHHLAEVKRALRRPLKEVLGDHKRAHALKAYPAPYLFRLAQEALKGGEEVLARELLSRARDAGLEEVAEADLRGLLALLERLEGPFAAFSVLYQALARTPSPPLELLALAYRLSRAFPESPEAEAVRGQYLAALYGAGRVEEAEKVLLAEHQERPQALEVLFDLAEHHEAKGEWKKAAEYWQKALEVALYREKDLAQAREILKNLLFLRPGDESLSLYLEELREVSQALKALGEEAPQVPGKEALVEEALPRFHGEHLVVVGGHTQLRSRLTPLLEARGLKVDWYDADTAGVGKEALRRILGRLEKAHGLMIVSSYVGHDLSEPVRLEAERLGVPVHVIPGRARGSTGFLRALKAFAPEIFKKALKGVQ
;
A
#
# COMPACT_ATOMS: atom_id res chain seq x y z
N MET A 1 44.49 -24.96 5.26
CA MET A 1 44.12 -23.54 5.42
C MET A 1 43.41 -23.28 6.75
N PRO A 2 42.14 -23.67 7.01
CA PRO A 2 41.48 -23.32 8.29
C PRO A 2 42.21 -23.82 9.54
N ASP A 3 42.76 -25.04 9.48
CA ASP A 3 43.36 -25.68 10.65
C ASP A 3 44.77 -25.15 10.98
N GLU A 4 45.41 -24.47 10.02
CA GLU A 4 46.65 -23.71 10.25
C GLU A 4 46.38 -22.42 11.02
N LEU A 5 45.29 -21.71 10.68
CA LEU A 5 44.81 -20.57 11.47
C LEU A 5 44.40 -21.02 12.88
N LYS A 6 43.66 -22.13 13.01
CA LYS A 6 43.30 -22.69 14.32
C LYS A 6 44.55 -23.05 15.14
N ALA A 7 45.58 -23.63 14.52
CA ALA A 7 46.85 -23.91 15.19
C ALA A 7 47.52 -22.62 15.68
N TYR A 8 47.68 -21.61 14.81
CA TYR A 8 48.24 -20.29 15.16
C TYR A 8 47.49 -19.61 16.31
N LEU A 9 46.14 -19.55 16.25
CA LEU A 9 45.30 -18.95 17.27
C LEU A 9 45.31 -19.73 18.59
N LYS A 10 45.42 -21.06 18.54
CA LYS A 10 45.55 -21.94 19.71
C LYS A 10 46.91 -21.79 20.39
N GLU A 11 47.98 -21.64 19.61
CA GLU A 11 49.35 -21.48 20.11
C GLU A 11 49.57 -20.09 20.71
N ARG A 12 49.39 -19.01 19.94
CA ARG A 12 49.73 -17.65 20.38
C ARG A 12 48.73 -17.07 21.38
N PHE A 13 47.44 -17.33 21.21
CA PHE A 13 46.37 -16.69 22.00
C PHE A 13 45.61 -17.67 22.89
N GLY A 14 45.58 -18.97 22.55
CA GLY A 14 44.88 -20.00 23.32
C GLY A 14 43.42 -20.22 22.92
N VAL A 15 43.04 -19.88 21.68
CA VAL A 15 41.70 -20.19 21.14
C VAL A 15 41.54 -21.71 21.00
N SER A 16 40.50 -22.28 21.60
CA SER A 16 40.24 -23.73 21.60
C SER A 16 39.06 -24.15 20.72
N ALA A 17 38.05 -23.29 20.56
CA ALA A 17 36.85 -23.48 19.77
C ALA A 17 36.19 -22.12 19.48
N ALA A 18 35.19 -22.11 18.59
CA ALA A 18 34.32 -20.95 18.41
C ALA A 18 33.42 -20.72 19.64
N LEU A 19 33.06 -19.47 19.89
CA LEU A 19 32.23 -19.02 21.00
C LEU A 19 31.11 -18.12 20.46
N SER A 20 29.83 -18.49 20.60
CA SER A 20 28.76 -17.54 20.25
C SER A 20 28.74 -16.39 21.28
N PRO A 21 28.49 -15.13 20.86
CA PRO A 21 28.37 -13.99 21.79
C PRO A 21 27.35 -14.23 22.90
N GLY A 22 26.22 -14.87 22.58
CA GLY A 22 25.20 -15.31 23.55
C GLY A 22 25.67 -16.34 24.59
N ARG A 23 26.90 -16.87 24.48
CA ARG A 23 27.54 -17.76 25.47
C ARG A 23 28.75 -17.13 26.17
N PHE A 24 29.08 -15.86 25.88
CA PHE A 24 30.22 -15.15 26.47
C PHE A 24 30.17 -15.14 28.00
N GLU A 25 29.03 -14.75 28.61
CA GLU A 25 28.92 -14.70 30.07
C GLU A 25 29.09 -16.08 30.73
N ALA A 26 28.57 -17.13 30.09
CA ALA A 26 28.68 -18.51 30.57
C ALA A 26 30.12 -19.06 30.45
N GLU A 27 30.90 -18.62 29.47
CA GLU A 27 32.31 -19.00 29.32
C GLU A 27 33.22 -18.20 30.29
N VAL A 28 32.96 -16.90 30.48
CA VAL A 28 33.58 -16.09 31.54
C VAL A 28 33.31 -16.69 32.93
N ALA A 29 32.09 -17.16 33.19
CA ALA A 29 31.73 -17.81 34.45
C ALA A 29 32.57 -19.05 34.74
N LYS A 30 32.86 -19.90 33.73
CA LYS A 30 33.75 -21.07 33.88
C LYS A 30 35.21 -20.67 34.17
N ARG A 31 35.72 -19.65 33.46
CA ARG A 31 37.13 -19.25 33.54
C ARG A 31 37.49 -18.48 34.81
N VAL A 32 36.58 -17.63 35.30
CA VAL A 32 36.83 -16.74 36.45
C VAL A 32 36.24 -17.29 37.75
N GLY A 33 35.16 -18.08 37.68
CA GLY A 33 34.50 -18.74 38.82
C GLY A 33 33.73 -17.77 39.75
N SER A 34 34.47 -16.85 40.39
CA SER A 34 33.94 -15.89 41.37
C SER A 34 33.05 -14.82 40.71
N PRO A 35 31.79 -14.60 41.16
CA PRO A 35 30.91 -13.56 40.65
C PRO A 35 31.52 -12.14 40.73
N VAL A 36 32.09 -11.77 41.88
CA VAL A 36 32.68 -10.44 42.11
C VAL A 36 33.86 -10.16 41.17
N LYS A 37 34.65 -11.18 40.82
CA LYS A 37 35.78 -11.03 39.90
C LYS A 37 35.38 -10.92 38.43
N ARG A 38 34.19 -11.39 38.04
CA ARG A 38 33.68 -11.26 36.66
C ARG A 38 32.76 -10.05 36.44
N GLU A 39 32.19 -9.50 37.51
CA GLU A 39 31.24 -8.39 37.46
C GLU A 39 31.72 -7.16 36.65
N PRO A 40 32.98 -6.69 36.75
CA PRO A 40 33.47 -5.58 35.92
C PRO A 40 33.42 -5.89 34.42
N LEU A 41 33.86 -7.09 34.01
CA LEU A 41 33.82 -7.53 32.62
C LEU A 41 32.38 -7.74 32.13
N LEU A 42 31.49 -8.32 32.93
CA LEU A 42 30.08 -8.48 32.55
C LEU A 42 29.38 -7.13 32.39
N ARG A 43 29.68 -6.14 33.25
CA ARG A 43 29.18 -4.77 33.13
C ARG A 43 29.69 -4.09 31.85
N ALA A 44 30.99 -4.21 31.56
CA ALA A 44 31.60 -3.65 30.35
C ALA A 44 31.07 -4.32 29.06
N TRP A 45 30.90 -5.64 29.06
CA TRP A 45 30.30 -6.40 27.96
C TRP A 45 28.85 -5.98 27.68
N ARG A 46 28.03 -5.80 28.72
CA ARG A 46 26.65 -5.32 28.55
C ARG A 46 26.60 -3.88 28.02
N ALA A 47 27.48 -3.00 28.48
CA ALA A 47 27.60 -1.64 27.95
C ALA A 47 28.03 -1.63 26.46
N TYR A 48 28.94 -2.52 26.08
CA TYR A 48 29.37 -2.71 24.68
C TYR A 48 28.20 -3.17 23.78
N LEU A 49 27.35 -4.06 24.27
CA LEU A 49 26.14 -4.53 23.59
C LEU A 49 24.94 -3.57 23.66
N SER A 50 25.07 -2.38 24.26
CA SER A 50 23.98 -1.41 24.46
C SER A 50 24.33 -0.02 23.90
N GLY A 51 25.09 0.05 22.80
CA GLY A 51 25.36 1.29 22.08
C GLY A 51 26.23 2.32 22.82
N GLY A 52 27.00 1.92 23.84
CA GLY A 52 27.76 2.83 24.70
C GLY A 52 28.98 3.54 24.08
N GLY A 53 29.11 3.55 22.75
CA GLY A 53 30.16 4.24 22.01
C GLY A 53 31.58 3.77 22.32
N ARG A 54 32.58 4.57 21.93
CA ARG A 54 34.01 4.27 22.12
C ARG A 54 34.39 3.97 23.57
N GLU A 55 33.72 4.56 24.55
CA GLU A 55 34.06 4.30 25.97
C GLU A 55 33.65 2.88 26.38
N ALA A 56 32.51 2.38 25.90
CA ALA A 56 32.12 0.99 26.12
C ALA A 56 33.06 0.00 25.40
N VAL A 57 33.53 0.35 24.19
CA VAL A 57 34.60 -0.38 23.49
C VAL A 57 35.88 -0.44 24.34
N ARG A 58 36.41 0.73 24.72
CA ARG A 58 37.62 0.85 25.55
C ARG A 58 37.48 0.11 26.88
N SER A 59 36.35 0.23 27.57
CA SER A 59 36.07 -0.45 28.83
C SER A 59 36.01 -1.97 28.66
N PHE A 60 35.34 -2.48 27.62
CA PHE A 60 35.24 -3.92 27.38
C PHE A 60 36.62 -4.55 27.14
N TYR A 61 37.42 -3.98 26.24
CA TYR A 61 38.74 -4.53 25.92
C TYR A 61 39.73 -4.38 27.08
N ARG A 62 39.68 -3.27 27.83
CA ARG A 62 40.41 -3.09 29.10
C ARG A 62 40.08 -4.16 30.14
N GLU A 63 38.81 -4.50 30.35
CA GLU A 63 38.42 -5.51 31.34
C GLU A 63 38.67 -6.95 30.85
N VAL A 64 38.52 -7.23 29.54
CA VAL A 64 38.74 -8.60 29.02
C VAL A 64 40.21 -8.99 29.07
N LEU A 65 41.13 -8.04 28.84
CA LEU A 65 42.58 -8.27 28.93
C LEU A 65 43.07 -8.62 30.35
N LYS A 66 42.31 -8.26 31.41
CA LYS A 66 42.61 -8.66 32.80
C LYS A 66 42.25 -10.12 33.10
N VAL A 67 41.47 -10.77 32.25
CA VAL A 67 41.11 -12.20 32.40
C VAL A 67 42.22 -13.07 31.81
N PRO A 68 42.67 -14.15 32.47
CA PRO A 68 43.65 -15.08 31.91
C PRO A 68 43.23 -15.61 30.53
N LYS A 69 44.00 -15.27 29.50
CA LYS A 69 43.69 -15.50 28.07
C LYS A 69 42.29 -15.00 27.66
N GLY A 70 41.88 -13.83 28.16
CA GLY A 70 40.63 -13.17 27.74
C GLY A 70 40.60 -12.84 26.24
N GLU A 71 41.77 -12.60 25.65
CA GLU A 71 42.04 -12.53 24.19
C GLU A 71 41.34 -13.67 23.43
N ALA A 72 41.39 -14.90 23.97
CA ALA A 72 40.81 -16.09 23.35
C ALA A 72 39.27 -16.17 23.46
N LEU A 73 38.62 -15.28 24.22
CA LEU A 73 37.16 -15.10 24.15
C LEU A 73 36.79 -14.23 22.93
N VAL A 74 37.50 -13.11 22.74
CA VAL A 74 37.31 -12.20 21.59
C VAL A 74 37.58 -12.94 20.28
N TYR A 75 38.75 -13.56 20.15
CA TYR A 75 39.07 -14.36 18.95
C TYR A 75 38.22 -15.62 18.85
N GLY A 76 37.67 -16.15 19.95
CA GLY A 76 36.68 -17.23 19.91
C GLY A 76 35.36 -16.82 19.26
N MET A 77 34.90 -15.59 19.49
CA MET A 77 33.71 -15.03 18.83
C MET A 77 33.96 -14.70 17.35
N HIS A 78 35.17 -14.26 17.02
CA HIS A 78 35.54 -13.92 15.64
C HIS A 78 36.03 -15.13 14.83
N LEU A 79 36.33 -16.29 15.45
CA LEU A 79 36.95 -17.45 14.79
C LEU A 79 36.29 -17.87 13.46
N PRO A 80 34.95 -17.99 13.35
CA PRO A 80 34.31 -18.32 12.06
C PRO A 80 34.60 -17.31 10.94
N PHE A 81 34.65 -16.02 11.31
CA PHE A 81 34.95 -14.93 10.39
C PHE A 81 36.44 -14.88 10.05
N LEU A 82 37.31 -15.11 11.04
CA LEU A 82 38.76 -15.22 10.83
C LEU A 82 39.10 -16.41 9.91
N GLU A 83 38.45 -17.57 10.06
CA GLU A 83 38.60 -18.72 9.15
C GLU A 83 38.18 -18.40 7.70
N PHE A 84 37.15 -17.57 7.52
CA PHE A 84 36.69 -17.09 6.21
C PHE A 84 37.65 -16.04 5.63
N TYR A 85 38.03 -15.02 6.41
CA TYR A 85 38.96 -13.98 5.98
C TYR A 85 40.35 -14.57 5.66
N ALA A 86 40.85 -15.51 6.46
CA ALA A 86 42.12 -16.22 6.21
C ALA A 86 42.08 -17.14 4.97
N ARG A 87 40.90 -17.38 4.37
CA ARG A 87 40.74 -18.06 3.08
C ARG A 87 40.68 -17.07 1.92
N GLU A 88 39.87 -16.01 2.05
CA GLU A 88 39.58 -15.08 0.94
C GLU A 88 40.58 -13.94 0.75
N VAL A 89 41.10 -13.41 1.86
CA VAL A 89 41.94 -12.20 1.85
C VAL A 89 43.36 -12.43 1.30
N PRO A 90 44.10 -13.53 1.61
CA PRO A 90 45.52 -13.63 1.28
C PRO A 90 45.88 -13.43 -0.20
N GLY A 91 45.02 -13.89 -1.12
CA GLY A 91 45.24 -13.79 -2.57
C GLY A 91 44.93 -12.40 -3.16
N ARG A 92 44.38 -11.48 -2.35
CA ARG A 92 43.90 -10.16 -2.78
C ARG A 92 44.68 -8.98 -2.18
N LEU A 93 45.64 -9.24 -1.27
CA LEU A 93 46.44 -8.20 -0.60
C LEU A 93 47.56 -7.64 -1.47
N GLU A 94 47.73 -6.32 -1.42
CA GLU A 94 48.72 -5.54 -2.16
C GLU A 94 49.46 -4.55 -1.24
N GLY A 95 50.76 -4.34 -1.50
CA GLY A 95 51.57 -3.27 -0.89
C GLY A 95 51.63 -3.25 0.64
N GLU A 96 51.46 -2.06 1.21
CA GLU A 96 51.36 -1.84 2.65
C GLU A 96 49.90 -2.02 3.11
N VAL A 97 49.66 -2.89 4.09
CA VAL A 97 48.34 -3.33 4.56
C VAL A 97 48.06 -2.81 5.97
N LEU A 98 46.97 -2.07 6.17
CA LEU A 98 46.49 -1.63 7.48
C LEU A 98 45.23 -2.38 7.91
N GLU A 99 45.24 -2.98 9.10
CA GLU A 99 44.03 -3.45 9.79
C GLU A 99 43.62 -2.43 10.87
N VAL A 100 42.32 -2.18 10.97
CA VAL A 100 41.72 -1.23 11.94
C VAL A 100 40.70 -1.98 12.80
N GLY A 101 40.66 -1.69 14.10
CA GLY A 101 39.67 -2.23 15.04
C GLY A 101 40.25 -2.47 16.44
N ALA A 102 39.39 -2.60 17.44
CA ALA A 102 39.77 -2.64 18.86
C ALA A 102 40.29 -4.00 19.36
N PHE A 103 40.61 -4.92 18.45
CA PHE A 103 41.38 -6.14 18.72
C PHE A 103 42.09 -6.65 17.46
N THR A 104 42.83 -5.74 16.81
CA THR A 104 43.65 -6.00 15.62
C THR A 104 44.79 -6.99 15.90
N GLY A 105 45.49 -7.43 14.85
CA GLY A 105 46.81 -8.04 14.99
C GLY A 105 46.87 -9.56 14.78
N ALA A 106 45.89 -10.34 15.25
CA ALA A 106 45.94 -11.80 15.04
C ALA A 106 45.73 -12.22 13.58
N LEU A 107 44.85 -11.54 12.84
CA LEU A 107 44.67 -11.83 11.42
C LEU A 107 45.89 -11.34 10.63
N VAL A 108 46.32 -10.09 10.79
CA VAL A 108 47.51 -9.58 10.09
C VAL A 108 48.81 -10.30 10.47
N GLY A 109 48.94 -10.79 11.72
CA GLY A 109 50.04 -11.65 12.14
C GLY A 109 50.05 -13.00 11.41
N TYR A 110 48.87 -13.64 11.25
CA TYR A 110 48.75 -14.84 10.40
C TYR A 110 49.00 -14.52 8.91
N LEU A 111 48.49 -13.39 8.41
CA LEU A 111 48.70 -12.96 7.02
C LEU A 111 50.17 -12.65 6.73
N LYS A 112 50.94 -12.10 7.68
CA LYS A 112 52.40 -11.90 7.56
C LYS A 112 53.16 -13.21 7.38
N LEU A 113 52.66 -14.33 7.95
CA LEU A 113 53.21 -15.67 7.73
C LEU A 113 52.82 -16.26 6.35
N LYS A 114 51.81 -15.69 5.66
CA LYS A 114 51.33 -16.14 4.34
C LYS A 114 51.78 -15.25 3.17
N ARG A 115 52.01 -13.96 3.43
CA ARG A 115 52.46 -12.93 2.49
C ARG A 115 53.66 -12.18 3.10
N PRO A 116 54.79 -12.85 3.37
CA PRO A 116 55.92 -12.27 4.10
C PRO A 116 56.55 -11.07 3.39
N GLU A 117 56.33 -10.91 2.10
CA GLU A 117 56.78 -9.79 1.27
C GLU A 117 56.01 -8.47 1.49
N LEU A 118 54.81 -8.52 2.08
CA LEU A 118 54.01 -7.32 2.36
C LEU A 118 54.32 -6.70 3.73
N ALA A 119 54.11 -5.39 3.87
CA ALA A 119 54.15 -4.71 5.15
C ALA A 119 52.77 -4.76 5.83
N PHE A 120 52.71 -5.07 7.12
CA PHE A 120 51.46 -5.22 7.86
C PHE A 120 51.44 -4.30 9.09
N HIS A 121 50.38 -3.52 9.20
CA HIS A 121 50.17 -2.48 10.19
C HIS A 121 48.83 -2.71 10.91
N ALA A 122 48.76 -2.35 12.18
CA ALA A 122 47.56 -2.47 13.01
C ALA A 122 47.29 -1.14 13.74
N LEU A 123 46.05 -0.64 13.67
CA LEU A 123 45.59 0.58 14.36
C LEU A 123 44.46 0.26 15.34
N ASP A 124 44.70 0.55 16.60
CA ASP A 124 43.78 0.27 17.71
C ASP A 124 43.69 1.50 18.65
N GLY A 125 42.48 1.80 19.14
CA GLY A 125 42.20 2.90 20.07
C GLY A 125 42.40 2.56 21.55
N VAL A 126 42.72 1.30 21.88
CA VAL A 126 42.87 0.80 23.25
C VAL A 126 44.36 0.56 23.55
N GLU A 127 44.93 1.37 24.43
CA GLU A 127 46.36 1.32 24.81
C GLU A 127 46.78 -0.07 25.31
N GLU A 128 45.93 -0.71 26.14
CA GLU A 128 46.19 -2.06 26.65
C GLU A 128 46.18 -3.13 25.55
N ALA A 129 45.39 -2.95 24.48
CA ALA A 129 45.37 -3.85 23.33
C ALA A 129 46.62 -3.67 22.46
N VAL A 130 47.05 -2.42 22.22
CA VAL A 130 48.33 -2.12 21.55
C VAL A 130 49.53 -2.68 22.33
N GLU A 131 49.53 -2.58 23.66
CA GLU A 131 50.62 -3.10 24.49
C GLU A 131 50.67 -4.64 24.52
N ALA A 132 49.51 -5.30 24.55
CA ALA A 132 49.42 -6.76 24.39
C ALA A 132 49.82 -7.20 22.97
N GLY A 133 49.34 -6.48 21.96
CA GLY A 133 49.60 -6.70 20.54
C GLY A 133 51.09 -6.70 20.20
N ARG A 134 51.81 -5.65 20.60
CA ARG A 134 53.27 -5.52 20.43
C ARG A 134 54.07 -6.67 21.08
N LYS A 135 53.53 -7.31 22.12
CA LYS A 135 54.13 -8.48 22.80
C LYS A 135 53.77 -9.83 22.13
N ARG A 136 52.60 -9.93 21.48
CA ARG A 136 52.05 -11.14 20.85
C ARG A 136 52.41 -11.30 19.37
N VAL A 137 52.46 -10.18 18.67
CA VAL A 137 52.68 -10.08 17.22
C VAL A 137 53.69 -8.96 16.94
N PRO A 138 54.97 -9.13 17.33
CA PRO A 138 56.02 -8.15 17.05
C PRO A 138 56.39 -8.04 15.56
N GLU A 139 55.90 -8.94 14.70
CA GLU A 139 56.10 -8.88 13.24
C GLU A 139 55.16 -7.90 12.50
N VAL A 140 54.35 -7.13 13.23
CA VAL A 140 53.36 -6.15 12.72
C VAL A 140 53.66 -4.77 13.31
N THR A 141 53.47 -3.70 12.52
CA THR A 141 53.69 -2.32 12.98
C THR A 141 52.44 -1.79 13.70
N TRP A 142 52.52 -1.57 15.01
CA TRP A 142 51.38 -1.20 15.86
C TRP A 142 51.27 0.31 16.12
N HIS A 143 50.12 0.89 15.79
CA HIS A 143 49.75 2.30 15.97
C HIS A 143 48.66 2.44 17.03
N LEU A 144 48.70 3.54 17.80
CA LEU A 144 47.73 3.84 18.86
C LEU A 144 46.88 5.05 18.46
N GLY A 145 45.56 4.89 18.44
CA GLY A 145 44.60 5.95 18.18
C GLY A 145 43.30 5.43 17.55
N TRP A 146 42.20 6.19 17.70
CA TRP A 146 40.98 5.91 16.94
C TRP A 146 41.19 6.31 15.48
N ALA A 147 40.61 5.56 14.55
CA ALA A 147 40.79 5.80 13.11
C ALA A 147 40.30 7.18 12.66
N GLU A 148 39.26 7.73 13.29
CA GLU A 148 38.81 9.08 13.00
C GLU A 148 39.80 10.18 13.49
N GLU A 149 40.72 9.84 14.40
CA GLU A 149 41.63 10.78 15.10
C GLU A 149 43.12 10.61 14.72
N ALA A 150 43.55 9.41 14.35
CA ALA A 150 44.96 9.10 14.08
C ALA A 150 45.47 9.74 12.77
N GLU A 151 46.69 10.29 12.81
CA GLU A 151 47.40 10.79 11.62
C GLU A 151 48.44 9.75 11.18
N LEU A 152 48.23 9.14 10.01
CA LEU A 152 49.10 8.12 9.42
C LEU A 152 49.24 8.36 7.91
N ALA A 153 50.35 7.89 7.32
CA ALA A 153 50.53 7.88 5.88
C ALA A 153 49.50 6.93 5.19
N PRO A 154 49.04 7.23 3.96
CA PRO A 154 48.13 6.33 3.24
C PRO A 154 48.77 5.01 2.82
N PHE A 155 48.01 3.92 2.94
CA PHE A 155 48.34 2.52 2.65
C PHE A 155 47.79 2.06 1.30
N ASP A 156 48.25 0.90 0.82
CA ASP A 156 47.78 0.29 -0.44
C ASP A 156 46.55 -0.60 -0.24
N THR A 157 46.46 -1.28 0.92
CA THR A 157 45.27 -2.07 1.32
C THR A 157 44.78 -1.66 2.71
N LEU A 158 43.46 -1.48 2.88
CA LEU A 158 42.79 -1.16 4.14
C LEU A 158 41.76 -2.24 4.51
N LEU A 159 41.93 -2.88 5.67
CA LEU A 159 41.04 -3.92 6.20
C LEU A 159 40.14 -3.32 7.30
N LEU A 160 38.86 -3.14 7.00
CA LEU A 160 37.83 -2.67 7.94
C LEU A 160 36.94 -3.86 8.38
N LEU A 161 37.45 -4.64 9.33
CA LEU A 161 36.84 -5.88 9.78
C LEU A 161 36.12 -5.70 11.13
N SER A 162 34.80 -5.55 11.10
CA SER A 162 33.90 -5.33 12.24
C SER A 162 33.94 -3.91 12.86
N VAL A 163 34.57 -2.95 12.20
CA VAL A 163 34.87 -1.60 12.76
C VAL A 163 33.64 -0.68 12.87
N PHE A 164 32.67 -0.80 11.96
CA PHE A 164 31.45 0.01 12.01
C PHE A 164 30.52 -0.31 13.20
N PRO A 165 30.24 -1.60 13.53
CA PRO A 165 29.41 -1.93 14.69
C PRO A 165 30.05 -1.66 16.06
N GLU A 166 31.38 -1.51 16.18
CA GLU A 166 32.03 -1.24 17.48
C GLU A 166 31.42 -0.03 18.21
N GLY A 167 30.89 -0.26 19.42
CA GLY A 167 30.22 0.76 20.24
C GLY A 167 28.83 1.19 19.75
N LEU A 168 28.35 0.65 18.63
CA LEU A 168 27.05 0.96 18.01
C LEU A 168 26.13 -0.27 17.88
N VAL A 169 26.55 -1.44 18.38
CA VAL A 169 25.68 -2.63 18.56
C VAL A 169 24.58 -2.33 19.58
N ASP A 170 23.41 -2.91 19.40
CA ASP A 170 22.33 -2.94 20.39
C ASP A 170 21.65 -4.32 20.40
N GLN A 171 20.99 -4.68 21.51
CA GLN A 171 20.32 -5.97 21.68
C GLN A 171 18.99 -6.06 20.91
N GLU A 172 18.32 -4.92 20.68
CA GLU A 172 17.07 -4.91 19.89
C GLU A 172 17.35 -5.02 18.38
N LEU A 173 18.54 -4.60 17.93
CA LEU A 173 18.99 -4.57 16.54
C LEU A 173 18.73 -5.87 15.76
N GLU A 174 18.37 -5.73 14.49
CA GLU A 174 18.12 -6.86 13.58
C GLU A 174 19.43 -7.46 13.04
N SER A 175 19.40 -8.72 12.60
CA SER A 175 20.59 -9.40 12.04
C SER A 175 21.04 -8.75 10.73
N ARG A 176 20.08 -8.39 9.87
CA ARG A 176 20.29 -7.59 8.65
C ARG A 176 19.49 -6.30 8.72
N LEU A 177 19.98 -5.24 8.07
CA LEU A 177 19.32 -3.93 7.94
C LEU A 177 19.21 -3.53 6.46
N PRO A 178 18.13 -2.82 6.05
CA PRO A 178 18.09 -2.17 4.75
C PRO A 178 19.16 -1.05 4.65
N PRO A 179 19.63 -0.70 3.43
CA PRO A 179 20.73 0.25 3.23
C PRO A 179 20.60 1.56 4.02
N GLU A 180 19.43 2.21 3.98
CA GLU A 180 19.17 3.48 4.66
C GLU A 180 19.28 3.38 6.18
N ALA A 181 18.73 2.32 6.77
CA ALA A 181 18.81 2.07 8.22
C ALA A 181 20.25 1.76 8.65
N PHE A 182 21.01 1.03 7.82
CA PHE A 182 22.44 0.80 8.03
C PHE A 182 23.24 2.11 7.96
N TRP A 183 23.04 2.94 6.92
CA TRP A 183 23.73 4.23 6.79
C TRP A 183 23.44 5.16 7.96
N LYS A 184 22.17 5.23 8.40
CA LYS A 184 21.75 6.05 9.54
C LYS A 184 22.27 5.52 10.88
N ARG A 185 22.23 4.19 11.11
CA ARG A 185 22.66 3.59 12.39
C ARG A 185 24.16 3.69 12.63
N PHE A 186 24.97 3.51 11.58
CA PHE A 186 26.43 3.51 11.69
C PHE A 186 27.09 4.79 11.15
N SER A 187 26.30 5.83 10.88
CA SER A 187 26.72 7.13 10.32
C SER A 187 27.64 6.98 9.10
N PHE A 188 27.25 6.10 8.16
CA PHE A 188 28.16 5.53 7.16
C PHE A 188 28.88 6.59 6.31
N PHE A 189 28.14 7.52 5.69
CA PHE A 189 28.72 8.58 4.85
C PHE A 189 29.55 9.60 5.65
N ALA A 190 29.29 9.76 6.95
CA ALA A 190 30.10 10.61 7.81
C ALA A 190 31.39 9.93 8.30
N ARG A 191 31.35 8.62 8.61
CA ARG A 191 32.49 7.86 9.15
C ARG A 191 33.40 7.27 8.07
N LEU A 192 32.86 6.74 6.96
CA LEU A 192 33.67 6.06 5.96
C LEU A 192 34.79 6.94 5.36
N PRO A 193 34.56 8.22 5.00
CA PRO A 193 35.62 9.12 4.54
C PRO A 193 36.80 9.23 5.54
N GLN A 194 36.50 9.16 6.84
CA GLN A 194 37.49 9.26 7.91
C GLN A 194 38.36 8.00 8.02
N PHE A 195 37.84 6.81 7.68
CA PHE A 195 38.64 5.60 7.54
C PHE A 195 39.46 5.58 6.24
N VAL A 196 38.83 5.89 5.09
CA VAL A 196 39.47 5.74 3.77
C VAL A 196 40.46 6.87 3.45
N ARG A 197 40.68 7.82 4.37
CA ARG A 197 41.84 8.74 4.34
C ARG A 197 43.17 7.98 4.40
N PHE A 198 43.21 6.84 5.10
CA PHE A 198 44.38 5.97 5.17
C PHE A 198 44.57 5.08 3.95
N LEU A 199 43.78 5.23 2.88
CA LEU A 199 43.87 4.43 1.66
C LEU A 199 44.30 5.33 0.49
N ARG A 200 45.30 4.91 -0.29
CA ARG A 200 45.72 5.60 -1.52
C ARG A 200 44.60 5.57 -2.58
N PRO A 201 44.53 6.54 -3.50
CA PRO A 201 43.76 6.38 -4.73
C PRO A 201 44.15 5.08 -5.44
N GLY A 202 43.17 4.33 -5.97
CA GLY A 202 43.36 2.98 -6.52
C GLY A 202 43.69 1.89 -5.49
N GLY A 203 43.88 2.23 -4.21
CA GLY A 203 44.08 1.27 -3.12
C GLY A 203 42.84 0.41 -2.87
N LEU A 204 43.06 -0.78 -2.33
CA LEU A 204 42.01 -1.76 -2.05
C LEU A 204 41.42 -1.58 -0.64
N LEU A 205 40.11 -1.33 -0.58
CA LEU A 205 39.32 -1.48 0.64
C LEU A 205 38.77 -2.90 0.73
N VAL A 206 38.89 -3.52 1.90
CA VAL A 206 38.23 -4.79 2.25
C VAL A 206 37.40 -4.59 3.51
N TYR A 207 36.07 -4.64 3.36
CA TYR A 207 35.12 -4.54 4.46
C TYR A 207 34.52 -5.91 4.80
N GLY A 208 34.38 -6.21 6.10
CA GLY A 208 33.60 -7.33 6.60
C GLY A 208 32.90 -6.96 7.91
N HIS A 209 31.62 -7.27 8.06
CA HIS A 209 30.85 -6.84 9.24
C HIS A 209 31.13 -7.67 10.51
N GLY A 210 31.68 -8.89 10.37
CA GLY A 210 32.02 -9.76 11.49
C GLY A 210 30.80 -10.41 12.18
N PRO A 211 30.93 -10.81 13.46
CA PRO A 211 29.92 -11.58 14.19
C PRO A 211 28.74 -10.75 14.74
N PHE A 212 28.71 -9.44 14.53
CA PHE A 212 27.72 -8.55 15.13
C PHE A 212 26.42 -8.43 14.31
N LEU A 213 25.37 -7.96 14.98
CA LEU A 213 24.06 -7.63 14.40
C LEU A 213 24.13 -6.29 13.63
N GLY A 214 23.20 -6.08 12.70
CA GLY A 214 23.10 -4.84 11.90
C GLY A 214 23.72 -4.93 10.50
N LYS A 215 23.85 -6.13 9.92
CA LYS A 215 24.55 -6.33 8.64
C LYS A 215 23.81 -5.74 7.46
N SER A 216 24.52 -5.05 6.57
CA SER A 216 24.00 -4.69 5.25
C SER A 216 25.11 -4.73 4.20
N PRO A 217 25.48 -5.92 3.68
CA PRO A 217 26.39 -6.01 2.54
C PRO A 217 25.93 -5.14 1.37
N GLU A 218 24.63 -5.18 1.08
CA GLU A 218 23.99 -4.42 0.02
C GLU A 218 24.12 -2.90 0.27
N GLY A 219 23.91 -2.43 1.51
CA GLY A 219 24.10 -1.03 1.88
C GLY A 219 25.55 -0.57 1.87
N VAL A 220 26.52 -1.45 2.14
CA VAL A 220 27.95 -1.12 2.01
C VAL A 220 28.36 -1.05 0.55
N GLU A 221 27.93 -2.01 -0.28
CA GLU A 221 28.17 -1.96 -1.73
C GLU A 221 27.62 -0.68 -2.37
N GLU A 222 26.36 -0.35 -2.10
CA GLU A 222 25.72 0.84 -2.67
C GLU A 222 26.32 2.13 -2.09
N GLY A 223 26.60 2.16 -0.78
CA GLY A 223 27.24 3.31 -0.13
C GLY A 223 28.66 3.57 -0.66
N LEU A 224 29.40 2.53 -1.04
CA LEU A 224 30.69 2.66 -1.72
C LEU A 224 30.54 3.22 -3.13
N ARG A 225 29.58 2.69 -3.91
CA ARG A 225 29.28 3.19 -5.28
C ARG A 225 28.87 4.67 -5.26
N ARG A 226 28.04 5.09 -4.29
CA ARG A 226 27.64 6.49 -4.03
C ARG A 226 28.78 7.42 -3.57
N LEU A 227 29.97 6.88 -3.27
CA LEU A 227 31.17 7.64 -2.92
C LEU A 227 32.26 7.55 -4.02
N GLY A 228 31.88 7.13 -5.23
CA GLY A 228 32.79 7.00 -6.38
C GLY A 228 33.69 5.76 -6.38
N PHE A 229 33.50 4.79 -5.48
CA PHE A 229 34.32 3.57 -5.49
C PHE A 229 33.98 2.66 -6.68
N TRP A 230 35.04 2.11 -7.29
CA TRP A 230 34.97 1.23 -8.46
C TRP A 230 35.44 -0.19 -8.11
N GLN A 231 35.22 -1.16 -9.01
CA GLN A 231 35.46 -2.60 -8.73
C GLN A 231 34.81 -3.09 -7.42
N VAL A 232 33.55 -2.70 -7.17
CA VAL A 232 32.80 -3.10 -5.97
C VAL A 232 32.33 -4.56 -6.08
N GLU A 233 33.14 -5.49 -5.57
CA GLU A 233 32.94 -6.95 -5.56
C GLU A 233 32.35 -7.42 -4.21
N ARG A 234 31.42 -8.37 -4.24
CA ARG A 234 30.95 -9.09 -3.04
C ARG A 234 31.43 -10.54 -3.06
N VAL A 235 32.10 -10.96 -1.99
CA VAL A 235 32.67 -12.31 -1.84
C VAL A 235 32.03 -13.03 -0.66
N GLY A 236 31.58 -14.27 -0.87
CA GLY A 236 30.95 -15.11 0.15
C GLY A 236 29.41 -15.06 0.14
N GLU A 237 28.80 -15.78 1.08
CA GLU A 237 27.35 -16.04 1.13
C GLU A 237 26.78 -15.94 2.55
N GLY A 238 25.48 -15.63 2.62
CA GLY A 238 24.69 -15.64 3.85
C GLY A 238 25.19 -14.63 4.88
N GLU A 239 25.79 -15.13 5.96
CA GLU A 239 26.35 -14.33 7.06
C GLU A 239 27.84 -14.03 6.90
N TYR A 240 28.53 -14.73 5.98
CA TYR A 240 29.98 -14.65 5.73
C TYR A 240 30.23 -13.93 4.41
N VAL A 241 30.29 -12.59 4.49
CA VAL A 241 30.42 -11.73 3.33
C VAL A 241 31.55 -10.71 3.55
N LEU A 242 32.39 -10.56 2.53
CA LEU A 242 33.28 -9.42 2.33
C LEU A 242 32.75 -8.54 1.20
N VAL A 243 32.89 -7.23 1.35
CA VAL A 243 32.73 -6.26 0.25
C VAL A 243 34.09 -5.65 -0.02
N LEU A 244 34.54 -5.72 -1.27
CA LEU A 244 35.83 -5.19 -1.71
C LEU A 244 35.59 -4.06 -2.70
N ALA A 245 36.45 -3.04 -2.68
CA ALA A 245 36.31 -1.91 -3.59
C ALA A 245 37.65 -1.14 -3.77
N ARG A 246 37.82 -0.49 -4.91
CA ARG A 246 38.96 0.39 -5.22
C ARG A 246 38.58 1.85 -5.01
N LYS A 247 39.43 2.59 -4.29
CA LYS A 247 39.20 4.01 -3.98
C LYS A 247 39.35 4.91 -5.23
N PRO A 248 38.51 5.94 -5.44
CA PRO A 248 38.72 6.95 -6.47
C PRO A 248 39.80 7.99 -6.05
N GLU A 249 40.15 8.90 -6.97
CA GLU A 249 41.00 10.06 -6.66
C GLU A 249 40.31 11.05 -5.70
N VAL A 250 39.00 11.27 -5.89
CA VAL A 250 38.15 12.17 -5.10
C VAL A 250 36.85 11.43 -4.75
N LEU A 251 36.33 11.62 -3.54
CA LEU A 251 35.03 11.08 -3.11
C LEU A 251 33.91 12.04 -3.56
N GLU A 252 32.77 11.50 -3.97
CA GLU A 252 31.60 12.31 -4.36
C GLU A 252 30.88 12.90 -3.12
N GLU A 253 30.40 14.14 -3.24
CA GLU A 253 29.69 14.84 -2.15
C GLU A 253 28.20 14.48 -2.13
N ALA A 254 27.66 14.14 -0.95
CA ALA A 254 26.24 13.90 -0.73
C ALA A 254 25.60 15.09 0.01
N PHE A 255 24.57 15.69 -0.61
CA PHE A 255 23.95 16.95 -0.18
C PHE A 255 23.13 16.86 1.13
N LEU A 256 22.97 18.03 1.77
CA LEU A 256 22.06 18.34 2.87
C LEU A 256 21.38 19.70 2.58
N GLU A 257 20.11 19.88 2.93
CA GLU A 257 19.32 21.11 2.71
C GLU A 257 18.60 21.56 3.99
N GLU A 258 18.71 22.83 4.39
CA GLU A 258 17.74 23.62 5.19
C GLU A 258 18.20 25.11 5.33
N GLU A 259 17.27 26.02 5.71
CA GLU A 259 17.41 27.49 6.02
C GLU A 259 17.38 28.57 4.88
N ALA A 260 16.35 29.46 4.89
CA ALA A 260 16.36 30.88 4.39
C ALA A 260 15.00 31.62 4.55
N LEU A 261 14.94 32.85 5.13
CA LEU A 261 13.91 33.92 4.93
C LEU A 261 13.99 35.12 5.94
N GLU A 262 14.03 36.40 5.49
CA GLU A 262 13.39 37.63 6.08
C GLU A 262 13.91 38.98 5.47
N GLU A 263 13.02 39.97 5.18
CA GLU A 263 13.20 41.48 5.16
C GLU A 263 12.06 42.24 4.39
N LEU A 264 11.58 43.44 4.83
CA LEU A 264 10.98 44.59 4.04
C LEU A 264 10.19 45.71 4.84
N PHE A 265 9.96 46.90 4.20
CA PHE A 265 8.88 47.97 4.37
C PHE A 265 9.07 49.31 5.18
N ALA A 266 8.70 50.51 4.61
CA ALA A 266 8.37 51.84 5.25
C ALA A 266 7.99 53.03 4.25
N GLU A 267 7.11 54.05 4.57
CA GLU A 267 6.77 55.31 3.76
C GLU A 267 6.09 56.57 4.52
N PRO A 268 5.89 57.82 3.92
CA PRO A 268 5.52 59.15 4.57
C PRO A 268 4.35 60.10 3.98
N MET A 269 4.15 61.41 4.37
CA MET A 269 2.94 62.31 4.02
C MET A 269 3.00 63.94 4.11
N PRO A 270 2.04 64.79 3.55
CA PRO A 270 1.99 66.34 3.51
C PRO A 270 0.60 67.16 3.80
N VAL A 271 0.45 68.54 3.59
CA VAL A 271 -0.68 69.50 4.06
C VAL A 271 -1.11 70.77 3.16
N MET A 272 -2.12 71.66 3.51
CA MET A 272 -3.03 72.59 2.65
C MET A 272 -3.52 74.05 3.17
N ALA A 273 -4.46 74.82 2.50
CA ALA A 273 -5.12 76.16 2.88
C ALA A 273 -6.52 76.60 2.17
N ARG A 274 -7.24 77.71 2.59
CA ARG A 274 -8.73 78.13 2.48
C ARG A 274 -9.19 79.23 1.41
N GLY A 275 -10.41 79.87 1.24
CA GLY A 275 -11.81 79.99 1.86
C GLY A 275 -12.77 81.16 1.29
N LEU A 276 -14.09 81.38 1.68
CA LEU A 276 -15.12 82.34 1.04
C LEU A 276 -16.41 82.85 1.86
N ASP A 277 -17.41 83.56 1.24
CA ASP A 277 -18.72 84.13 1.78
C ASP A 277 -20.03 83.52 1.17
N LEU A 278 -21.21 83.67 1.83
CA LEU A 278 -22.27 82.62 1.88
C LEU A 278 -23.78 82.98 1.71
N GLU A 279 -24.38 83.92 2.46
CA GLU A 279 -25.87 83.90 2.66
C GLU A 279 -26.70 84.16 1.39
N GLU A 280 -26.27 85.09 0.54
CA GLU A 280 -26.97 85.50 -0.70
C GLU A 280 -27.14 84.32 -1.69
N VAL A 281 -26.29 83.29 -1.56
CA VAL A 281 -26.29 82.08 -2.38
C VAL A 281 -27.48 81.17 -2.07
N ARG A 282 -27.97 81.15 -0.82
CA ARG A 282 -29.08 80.28 -0.40
C ARG A 282 -30.38 80.66 -1.09
N ALA A 283 -30.72 81.95 -1.13
CA ALA A 283 -31.97 82.44 -1.72
C ALA A 283 -32.13 82.05 -3.20
N LEU A 284 -31.08 82.30 -4.01
CA LEU A 284 -31.04 81.91 -5.42
C LEU A 284 -31.24 80.40 -5.64
N LEU A 285 -30.84 79.57 -4.68
CA LEU A 285 -30.99 78.12 -4.77
C LEU A 285 -32.43 77.66 -4.48
N GLU A 286 -33.15 78.36 -3.61
CA GLU A 286 -34.56 78.09 -3.30
C GLU A 286 -35.50 78.62 -4.40
N GLU A 287 -35.16 79.73 -5.05
CA GLU A 287 -35.85 80.25 -6.24
C GLU A 287 -35.60 79.41 -7.51
N GLY A 288 -34.69 78.43 -7.47
CA GLY A 288 -34.33 77.59 -8.61
C GLY A 288 -33.40 78.28 -9.63
N ALA A 289 -32.83 79.43 -9.30
CA ALA A 289 -31.87 80.19 -10.10
C ALA A 289 -30.46 79.54 -10.09
N TYR A 290 -30.40 78.22 -10.32
CA TYR A 290 -29.18 77.41 -10.14
C TYR A 290 -27.98 77.93 -10.92
N LYS A 291 -28.16 78.55 -12.10
CA LYS A 291 -27.05 79.13 -12.88
C LYS A 291 -26.42 80.34 -12.20
N GLU A 292 -27.19 81.11 -11.43
CA GLU A 292 -26.71 82.32 -10.75
C GLU A 292 -25.96 81.95 -9.45
N VAL A 293 -26.37 80.87 -8.79
CA VAL A 293 -25.58 80.20 -7.73
C VAL A 293 -24.17 79.85 -8.25
N LEU A 294 -24.05 79.24 -9.44
CA LEU A 294 -22.75 78.86 -10.01
C LEU A 294 -21.91 80.04 -10.49
N ALA A 295 -22.52 81.21 -10.72
CA ALA A 295 -21.83 82.42 -11.13
C ALA A 295 -21.26 83.21 -9.93
N ARG A 296 -21.79 82.98 -8.71
CA ARG A 296 -21.39 83.66 -7.48
C ARG A 296 -20.47 82.84 -6.60
N VAL A 297 -20.65 81.51 -6.57
CA VAL A 297 -19.74 80.60 -5.86
C VAL A 297 -18.66 80.09 -6.83
N PRO A 298 -17.36 80.38 -6.61
CA PRO A 298 -16.28 79.83 -7.43
C PRO A 298 -16.06 78.33 -7.16
N GLU A 299 -15.19 77.68 -7.94
CA GLU A 299 -15.02 76.22 -7.91
C GLU A 299 -14.16 75.75 -6.73
N GLU A 300 -13.28 76.63 -6.26
CA GLU A 300 -12.38 76.46 -5.12
C GLU A 300 -13.03 76.78 -3.77
N ALA A 301 -14.34 77.10 -3.74
CA ALA A 301 -15.06 77.39 -2.52
C ALA A 301 -15.07 76.20 -1.53
N GLU A 302 -15.03 76.50 -0.23
CA GLU A 302 -15.05 75.51 0.86
C GLU A 302 -16.22 75.76 1.83
N GLY A 303 -16.60 74.71 2.58
CA GLY A 303 -17.75 74.73 3.51
C GLY A 303 -19.10 74.90 2.80
N GLU A 304 -20.10 75.40 3.53
CA GLU A 304 -20.78 76.61 3.06
C GLU A 304 -21.20 76.65 1.58
N ALA A 305 -20.56 77.54 0.84
CA ALA A 305 -20.86 77.82 -0.55
C ALA A 305 -20.65 76.59 -1.44
N ALA A 306 -19.72 75.71 -1.10
CA ALA A 306 -19.45 74.48 -1.85
C ALA A 306 -20.63 73.48 -1.74
N TYR A 307 -21.31 73.42 -0.60
CA TYR A 307 -22.56 72.65 -0.45
C TYR A 307 -23.66 73.21 -1.36
N LEU A 308 -23.84 74.53 -1.38
CA LEU A 308 -24.86 75.20 -2.18
C LEU A 308 -24.57 75.08 -3.69
N ARG A 309 -23.32 75.27 -4.11
CA ARG A 309 -22.86 75.00 -5.48
C ARG A 309 -23.10 73.55 -5.86
N GLY A 310 -22.80 72.59 -4.98
CA GLY A 310 -23.07 71.17 -5.15
C GLY A 310 -24.55 70.84 -5.35
N ARG A 311 -25.44 71.43 -4.53
CA ARG A 311 -26.90 71.31 -4.69
C ARG A 311 -27.39 71.84 -6.04
N ALA A 312 -26.90 72.99 -6.48
CA ALA A 312 -27.24 73.56 -7.78
C ALA A 312 -26.73 72.72 -8.97
N LEU A 313 -25.51 72.17 -8.87
CA LEU A 313 -24.93 71.29 -9.87
C LEU A 313 -25.69 69.96 -9.98
N TYR A 314 -26.07 69.36 -8.85
CA TYR A 314 -26.91 68.15 -8.83
C TYR A 314 -28.28 68.38 -9.48
N ALA A 315 -28.96 69.49 -9.16
CA ALA A 315 -30.23 69.86 -9.78
C ALA A 315 -30.13 70.08 -11.30
N LEU A 316 -28.96 70.50 -11.79
CA LEU A 316 -28.63 70.65 -13.21
C LEU A 316 -28.06 69.37 -13.85
N SER A 317 -28.04 68.23 -13.16
CA SER A 317 -27.41 66.97 -13.60
C SER A 317 -25.91 67.05 -13.95
N ARG A 318 -25.20 68.07 -13.44
CA ARG A 318 -23.75 68.29 -13.63
C ARG A 318 -22.95 67.52 -12.57
N TYR A 319 -23.12 66.19 -12.56
CA TYR A 319 -22.71 65.34 -11.43
C TYR A 319 -21.21 65.36 -11.11
N ALA A 320 -20.33 65.40 -12.10
CA ALA A 320 -18.87 65.41 -11.86
C ALA A 320 -18.43 66.66 -11.08
N GLU A 321 -18.91 67.82 -11.50
CA GLU A 321 -18.66 69.10 -10.83
C GLU A 321 -19.35 69.15 -9.45
N ALA A 322 -20.52 68.53 -9.31
CA ALA A 322 -21.21 68.42 -8.03
C ALA A 322 -20.37 67.62 -7.01
N GLU A 323 -19.68 66.55 -7.43
CA GLU A 323 -18.81 65.76 -6.57
C GLU A 323 -17.62 66.57 -6.06
N GLU A 324 -17.03 67.40 -6.93
CA GLU A 324 -15.96 68.33 -6.55
C GLU A 324 -16.40 69.44 -5.60
N ALA A 325 -17.56 70.05 -5.83
CA ALA A 325 -18.10 71.05 -4.93
C ALA A 325 -18.45 70.43 -3.55
N LEU A 326 -19.08 69.25 -3.53
CA LEU A 326 -19.47 68.60 -2.28
C LEU A 326 -18.27 68.04 -1.49
N LYS A 327 -17.18 67.61 -2.16
CA LYS A 327 -15.89 67.30 -1.50
C LYS A 327 -15.38 68.44 -0.62
N ARG A 328 -15.51 69.68 -1.09
CA ARG A 328 -15.01 70.90 -0.42
C ARG A 328 -15.98 71.43 0.64
N ALA A 329 -17.17 70.83 0.78
CA ALA A 329 -18.25 71.35 1.63
C ALA A 329 -18.16 70.93 3.11
N PHE A 330 -17.52 69.81 3.42
CA PHE A 330 -17.24 69.33 4.78
C PHE A 330 -18.45 69.24 5.74
N SER A 331 -19.68 69.06 5.24
CA SER A 331 -20.90 68.85 6.05
C SER A 331 -21.54 67.48 5.84
N GLU A 332 -22.36 67.03 6.79
CA GLU A 332 -23.06 65.73 6.70
C GLU A 332 -24.08 65.70 5.56
N GLU A 333 -24.81 66.79 5.34
CA GLU A 333 -25.80 66.91 4.27
C GLU A 333 -25.14 66.98 2.89
N ALA A 334 -23.92 67.51 2.81
CA ALA A 334 -23.12 67.49 1.60
C ALA A 334 -22.68 66.07 1.25
N GLU A 335 -22.18 65.29 2.22
CA GLU A 335 -21.83 63.88 2.02
C GLU A 335 -23.06 63.00 1.71
N ASP A 336 -24.22 63.28 2.31
CA ASP A 336 -25.49 62.60 1.99
C ASP A 336 -25.94 62.83 0.54
N LEU A 337 -25.79 64.05 0.03
CA LEU A 337 -26.08 64.37 -1.37
C LEU A 337 -24.99 63.83 -2.31
N ARG A 338 -23.73 63.89 -1.90
CA ARG A 338 -22.57 63.39 -2.64
C ARG A 338 -22.66 61.89 -2.86
N ALA A 339 -23.20 61.14 -1.89
CA ALA A 339 -23.48 59.72 -2.03
C ALA A 339 -24.48 59.43 -3.17
N LEU A 340 -25.47 60.30 -3.41
CA LEU A 340 -26.38 60.21 -4.56
C LEU A 340 -25.69 60.62 -5.87
N VAL A 341 -24.90 61.70 -5.86
CA VAL A 341 -24.08 62.15 -7.01
C VAL A 341 -23.16 61.03 -7.51
N LEU A 342 -22.48 60.34 -6.59
CA LEU A 342 -21.57 59.22 -6.91
C LEU A 342 -22.30 58.05 -7.58
N VAL A 343 -23.57 57.77 -7.24
CA VAL A 343 -24.39 56.75 -7.90
C VAL A 343 -24.76 57.13 -9.34
N GLU A 344 -24.97 58.41 -9.64
CA GLU A 344 -25.19 58.88 -11.02
C GLU A 344 -23.89 58.95 -11.84
N LEU A 345 -22.73 58.98 -11.18
CA LEU A 345 -21.41 58.86 -11.82
C LEU A 345 -20.94 57.40 -12.01
N GLY A 346 -21.64 56.41 -11.44
CA GLY A 346 -21.19 55.01 -11.42
C GLY A 346 -20.09 54.70 -10.39
N GLU A 347 -19.77 55.65 -9.51
CA GLU A 347 -18.74 55.57 -8.46
C GLU A 347 -19.24 54.80 -7.23
N TYR A 348 -19.77 53.60 -7.45
CA TYR A 348 -20.61 52.86 -6.50
C TYR A 348 -19.90 52.50 -5.19
N GLU A 349 -18.65 52.02 -5.23
CA GLU A 349 -17.87 51.70 -4.02
C GLU A 349 -17.65 52.92 -3.11
N ARG A 350 -17.53 54.12 -3.70
CA ARG A 350 -17.37 55.38 -2.96
C ARG A 350 -18.68 55.83 -2.30
N ALA A 351 -19.83 55.54 -2.92
CA ALA A 351 -21.16 55.86 -2.39
C ALA A 351 -21.65 54.89 -1.29
N LYS A 352 -21.38 53.59 -1.49
CA LYS A 352 -21.85 52.43 -0.70
C LYS A 352 -21.95 52.68 0.80
N ARG A 353 -20.82 52.93 1.48
CA ARG A 353 -20.76 53.04 2.95
C ARG A 353 -21.64 54.15 3.52
N ARG A 354 -21.82 55.27 2.81
CA ARG A 354 -22.72 56.36 3.26
C ARG A 354 -24.17 55.97 2.98
N LEU A 355 -24.47 55.37 1.82
CA LEU A 355 -25.82 54.90 1.48
C LEU A 355 -26.33 53.77 2.39
N GLU A 356 -25.47 52.84 2.83
CA GLU A 356 -25.81 51.82 3.82
C GLU A 356 -26.27 52.44 5.15
N GLY A 357 -25.65 53.54 5.59
CA GLY A 357 -26.08 54.33 6.75
C GLY A 357 -27.35 55.17 6.52
N LEU A 358 -27.67 55.51 5.27
CA LEU A 358 -28.83 56.33 4.89
C LEU A 358 -30.08 55.52 4.52
N ALA A 359 -29.93 54.23 4.20
CA ALA A 359 -31.04 53.33 3.87
C ALA A 359 -32.20 53.32 4.89
N PRO A 360 -32.00 53.51 6.22
CA PRO A 360 -33.11 53.67 7.18
C PRO A 360 -34.00 54.89 6.92
N ARG A 361 -33.52 55.93 6.22
CA ARG A 361 -34.32 57.12 5.84
C ARG A 361 -35.27 56.86 4.66
N GLY A 362 -35.16 55.71 3.99
CA GLY A 362 -36.12 55.25 2.99
C GLY A 362 -36.01 55.92 1.61
N GLY A 363 -37.00 55.62 0.75
CA GLY A 363 -37.18 56.25 -0.57
C GLY A 363 -35.93 56.25 -1.45
N ARG A 364 -35.50 57.45 -1.87
CA ARG A 364 -34.41 57.64 -2.84
C ARG A 364 -33.07 57.04 -2.39
N TYR A 365 -32.78 57.02 -1.09
CA TYR A 365 -31.55 56.41 -0.57
C TYR A 365 -31.55 54.88 -0.73
N ARG A 366 -32.72 54.24 -0.60
CA ARG A 366 -32.88 52.79 -0.86
C ARG A 366 -32.79 52.48 -2.36
N LEU A 367 -33.41 53.30 -3.21
CA LEU A 367 -33.27 53.16 -4.67
C LEU A 367 -31.80 53.29 -5.12
N ALA A 368 -31.06 54.27 -4.57
CA ALA A 368 -29.63 54.45 -4.83
C ALA A 368 -28.77 53.29 -4.33
N LEU A 369 -29.00 52.81 -3.09
CA LEU A 369 -28.31 51.63 -2.56
C LEU A 369 -28.64 50.34 -3.34
N GLY A 370 -29.88 50.20 -3.80
CA GLY A 370 -30.28 49.10 -4.68
C GLY A 370 -29.50 49.12 -6.00
N ARG A 371 -29.31 50.29 -6.62
CA ARG A 371 -28.48 50.45 -7.83
C ARG A 371 -27.01 50.08 -7.57
N VAL A 372 -26.43 50.47 -6.44
CA VAL A 372 -25.09 50.04 -6.00
C VAL A 372 -25.02 48.50 -5.90
N TYR A 373 -25.94 47.88 -5.16
CA TYR A 373 -25.97 46.42 -5.00
C TYR A 373 -26.25 45.66 -6.30
N LEU A 374 -27.01 46.24 -7.23
CA LEU A 374 -27.26 45.66 -8.55
C LEU A 374 -25.96 45.62 -9.37
N ALA A 375 -25.19 46.71 -9.36
CA ALA A 375 -23.88 46.80 -10.01
C ALA A 375 -22.81 45.88 -9.37
N GLU A 376 -22.80 45.75 -8.04
CA GLU A 376 -21.96 44.79 -7.30
C GLU A 376 -22.32 43.32 -7.56
N GLY A 377 -23.40 43.04 -8.28
CA GLY A 377 -23.90 41.67 -8.46
C GLY A 377 -24.58 41.08 -7.23
N ARG A 378 -24.93 41.89 -6.23
CA ARG A 378 -25.65 41.52 -5.00
C ARG A 378 -27.17 41.55 -5.23
N TYR A 379 -27.64 40.84 -6.26
CA TYR A 379 -29.02 40.94 -6.77
C TYR A 379 -30.12 40.71 -5.73
N ALA A 380 -29.89 39.88 -4.71
CA ALA A 380 -30.85 39.67 -3.62
C ALA A 380 -30.98 40.94 -2.75
N ASP A 381 -29.85 41.49 -2.26
CA ASP A 381 -29.84 42.72 -1.48
C ASP A 381 -30.41 43.90 -2.29
N ALA A 382 -30.07 43.97 -3.58
CA ALA A 382 -30.60 44.94 -4.53
C ALA A 382 -32.13 44.86 -4.65
N LEU A 383 -32.67 43.66 -4.92
CA LEU A 383 -34.12 43.43 -5.02
C LEU A 383 -34.85 43.82 -3.72
N ARG A 384 -34.27 43.50 -2.55
CA ARG A 384 -34.81 43.96 -1.26
C ARG A 384 -34.86 45.48 -1.19
N GLN A 385 -33.77 46.19 -1.52
CA GLN A 385 -33.76 47.65 -1.49
C GLN A 385 -34.74 48.28 -2.48
N PHE A 386 -34.94 47.68 -3.66
CA PHE A 386 -35.94 48.15 -4.63
C PHE A 386 -37.36 47.96 -4.11
N VAL A 387 -37.72 46.76 -3.64
CA VAL A 387 -39.06 46.46 -3.10
C VAL A 387 -39.37 47.32 -1.87
N GLU A 388 -38.43 47.43 -0.94
CA GLU A 388 -38.62 48.26 0.27
C GLU A 388 -38.35 49.77 0.05
N SER A 389 -38.15 50.24 -1.19
CA SER A 389 -38.06 51.69 -1.49
C SER A 389 -39.43 52.35 -1.62
N GLY A 390 -40.45 51.61 -2.06
CA GLY A 390 -41.79 52.13 -2.35
C GLY A 390 -41.89 53.08 -3.55
N LEU A 391 -40.83 53.22 -4.36
CA LEU A 391 -40.77 54.14 -5.49
C LEU A 391 -41.11 53.43 -6.82
N PRO A 392 -42.03 53.94 -7.66
CA PRO A 392 -42.31 53.37 -8.99
C PRO A 392 -41.07 53.27 -9.89
N GLU A 393 -40.13 54.19 -9.75
CA GLU A 393 -38.85 54.18 -10.47
C GLU A 393 -37.98 52.94 -10.17
N ALA A 394 -38.26 52.23 -9.07
CA ALA A 394 -37.58 50.99 -8.70
C ALA A 394 -38.03 49.76 -9.50
N GLU A 395 -39.20 49.77 -10.14
CA GLU A 395 -39.77 48.59 -10.81
C GLU A 395 -38.86 48.04 -11.93
N VAL A 396 -38.23 48.93 -12.70
CA VAL A 396 -37.32 48.55 -13.79
C VAL A 396 -36.09 47.81 -13.25
N TYR A 397 -35.49 48.31 -12.17
CA TYR A 397 -34.31 47.70 -11.55
C TYR A 397 -34.67 46.45 -10.74
N ALA A 398 -35.86 46.39 -10.13
CA ALA A 398 -36.39 45.18 -9.49
C ALA A 398 -36.60 44.06 -10.52
N ARG A 399 -37.10 44.39 -11.71
CA ARG A 399 -37.21 43.45 -12.83
C ARG A 399 -35.84 42.96 -13.30
N GLU A 400 -34.86 43.85 -13.48
CA GLU A 400 -33.50 43.42 -13.85
C GLU A 400 -32.92 42.49 -12.76
N ALA A 401 -33.04 42.84 -11.49
CA ALA A 401 -32.58 42.00 -10.38
C ALA A 401 -33.25 40.61 -10.38
N LEU A 402 -34.55 40.52 -10.68
CA LEU A 402 -35.27 39.25 -10.82
C LEU A 402 -34.77 38.43 -12.01
N GLU A 403 -34.56 39.05 -13.18
CA GLU A 403 -33.99 38.37 -14.36
C GLU A 403 -32.58 37.84 -14.06
N ARG A 404 -31.74 38.61 -13.36
CA ARG A 404 -30.42 38.16 -12.88
C ARG A 404 -30.47 37.07 -11.82
N ILE A 405 -31.46 37.06 -10.94
CA ILE A 405 -31.69 35.97 -9.97
C ILE A 405 -32.12 34.70 -10.71
N ALA A 406 -32.99 34.80 -11.72
CA ALA A 406 -33.39 33.66 -12.56
C ALA A 406 -32.23 33.09 -13.39
N GLU A 407 -31.34 33.94 -13.94
CA GLU A 407 -30.07 33.52 -14.53
C GLU A 407 -29.21 32.71 -13.56
N ARG A 408 -29.03 33.19 -12.32
CA ARG A 408 -28.30 32.42 -11.28
C ARG A 408 -29.01 31.13 -10.90
N MET A 409 -30.34 31.13 -10.75
CA MET A 409 -31.11 29.91 -10.45
C MET A 409 -30.98 28.86 -11.57
N ARG A 410 -31.00 29.26 -12.85
CA ARG A 410 -30.68 28.36 -13.98
C ARG A 410 -29.27 27.79 -13.91
N ARG A 411 -28.29 28.62 -13.51
CA ARG A 411 -26.89 28.19 -13.37
C ARG A 411 -26.77 27.13 -12.26
N PHE A 412 -27.23 27.42 -11.05
CA PHE A 412 -27.22 26.47 -9.94
C PHE A 412 -28.02 25.18 -10.25
N ALA A 413 -29.12 25.28 -10.99
CA ALA A 413 -29.88 24.11 -11.45
C ALA A 413 -29.12 23.21 -12.45
N ARG A 414 -28.17 23.75 -13.22
CA ARG A 414 -27.25 22.99 -14.09
C ARG A 414 -26.07 22.41 -13.30
N GLU A 415 -25.58 23.15 -12.31
CA GLU A 415 -24.50 22.73 -11.40
C GLU A 415 -24.97 21.72 -10.33
N GLY A 416 -26.28 21.54 -10.18
CA GLY A 416 -26.90 20.58 -9.24
C GLY A 416 -27.22 21.14 -7.86
N GLU A 417 -26.97 22.43 -7.61
CA GLU A 417 -27.13 23.09 -6.31
C GLU A 417 -28.59 23.50 -6.02
N TRP A 418 -29.49 22.51 -5.98
CA TRP A 418 -30.93 22.72 -5.73
C TRP A 418 -31.24 23.42 -4.40
N ALA A 419 -30.33 23.37 -3.42
CA ALA A 419 -30.43 24.13 -2.17
C ALA A 419 -30.26 25.65 -2.36
N GLU A 420 -29.35 26.07 -3.25
CA GLU A 420 -29.17 27.48 -3.65
C GLU A 420 -30.34 27.96 -4.52
N VAL A 421 -30.90 27.09 -5.38
CA VAL A 421 -32.14 27.38 -6.15
C VAL A 421 -33.33 27.58 -5.20
N SER A 422 -33.52 26.67 -4.23
CA SER A 422 -34.62 26.75 -3.25
C SER A 422 -34.54 28.02 -2.39
N ARG A 423 -33.34 28.36 -1.88
CA ARG A 423 -33.14 29.59 -1.08
C ARG A 423 -33.43 30.88 -1.87
N ARG A 424 -33.16 30.92 -3.18
CA ARG A 424 -33.51 32.09 -4.03
C ARG A 424 -34.99 32.18 -4.35
N ALA A 425 -35.68 31.04 -4.54
CA ALA A 425 -37.13 31.02 -4.69
C ALA A 425 -37.84 31.44 -3.38
N GLU A 426 -37.37 30.93 -2.24
CA GLU A 426 -37.84 31.29 -0.89
C GLU A 426 -37.66 32.78 -0.60
N PHE A 427 -36.45 33.31 -0.78
CA PHE A 427 -36.16 34.74 -0.60
C PHE A 427 -37.11 35.66 -1.40
N VAL A 428 -37.50 35.27 -2.61
CA VAL A 428 -38.45 36.05 -3.43
C VAL A 428 -39.90 35.80 -3.04
N GLU A 429 -40.28 34.61 -2.56
CA GLU A 429 -41.60 34.38 -1.94
C GLU A 429 -41.77 35.24 -0.68
N ASP A 430 -40.73 35.36 0.15
CA ASP A 430 -40.71 36.11 1.40
C ASP A 430 -40.82 37.63 1.19
N LEU A 431 -40.20 38.17 0.13
CA LEU A 431 -40.32 39.60 -0.23
C LEU A 431 -41.73 39.93 -0.75
N SER A 432 -42.24 39.15 -1.70
CA SER A 432 -43.64 39.20 -2.14
C SER A 432 -43.94 38.00 -3.03
N PRO A 433 -44.96 37.17 -2.72
CA PRO A 433 -45.29 35.98 -3.50
C PRO A 433 -45.62 36.21 -4.99
N GLY A 434 -45.93 37.46 -5.37
CA GLY A 434 -46.19 37.88 -6.75
C GLY A 434 -44.94 38.20 -7.59
N LEU A 435 -43.75 38.31 -6.97
CA LEU A 435 -42.49 38.56 -7.68
C LEU A 435 -41.90 37.28 -8.33
N LEU A 436 -42.42 36.10 -7.96
CA LEU A 436 -41.99 34.83 -8.53
C LEU A 436 -42.48 34.66 -9.97
N THR A 437 -41.55 34.81 -10.92
CA THR A 437 -41.80 34.56 -12.35
C THR A 437 -42.10 33.08 -12.61
N ARG A 438 -42.67 32.76 -13.79
CA ARG A 438 -42.98 31.36 -14.18
C ARG A 438 -41.73 30.47 -14.14
N GLU A 439 -40.59 30.97 -14.61
CA GLU A 439 -39.31 30.24 -14.58
C GLU A 439 -38.84 29.99 -13.14
N MET A 440 -38.97 30.98 -12.25
CA MET A 440 -38.62 30.83 -10.83
C MET A 440 -39.57 29.87 -10.09
N LEU A 441 -40.86 29.85 -10.44
CA LEU A 441 -41.81 28.86 -9.92
C LEU A 441 -41.47 27.43 -10.39
N ARG A 442 -41.14 27.23 -11.67
CA ARG A 442 -40.76 25.91 -12.21
C ARG A 442 -39.46 25.39 -11.58
N LEU A 443 -38.42 26.22 -11.53
CA LEU A 443 -37.14 25.88 -10.89
C LEU A 443 -37.29 25.68 -9.38
N GLY A 444 -38.09 26.53 -8.70
CA GLY A 444 -38.41 26.42 -7.28
C GLY A 444 -39.22 25.17 -6.95
N LEU A 445 -40.17 24.77 -7.79
CA LEU A 445 -40.94 23.52 -7.66
C LEU A 445 -40.00 22.31 -7.72
N LYS A 446 -39.16 22.23 -8.76
CA LYS A 446 -38.18 21.14 -8.92
C LYS A 446 -37.21 21.08 -7.73
N ALA A 447 -36.70 22.23 -7.29
CA ALA A 447 -35.83 22.32 -6.11
C ALA A 447 -36.54 21.84 -4.83
N ALA A 448 -37.77 22.28 -4.59
CA ALA A 448 -38.55 21.91 -3.40
C ALA A 448 -38.92 20.41 -3.38
N LEU A 449 -39.29 19.84 -4.52
CA LEU A 449 -39.54 18.39 -4.65
C LEU A 449 -38.27 17.60 -4.35
N LEU A 450 -37.12 17.92 -4.97
CA LEU A 450 -35.85 17.21 -4.74
C LEU A 450 -35.36 17.27 -3.28
N GLN A 451 -35.70 18.33 -2.54
CA GLN A 451 -35.41 18.45 -1.10
C GLN A 451 -36.48 17.81 -0.19
N GLY A 452 -37.60 17.35 -0.73
CA GLY A 452 -38.73 16.83 0.06
C GLY A 452 -39.54 17.91 0.81
N LEU A 453 -39.44 19.17 0.38
CA LEU A 453 -40.15 20.31 0.96
C LEU A 453 -41.60 20.38 0.43
N PHE A 454 -42.37 19.29 0.63
CA PHE A 454 -43.64 19.06 -0.08
C PHE A 454 -44.67 20.19 0.08
N ALA A 455 -44.76 20.83 1.25
CA ALA A 455 -45.68 21.96 1.46
C ALA A 455 -45.26 23.26 0.72
N ARG A 456 -43.97 23.39 0.34
CA ARG A 456 -43.48 24.47 -0.55
C ARG A 456 -43.69 24.09 -2.00
N ALA A 457 -43.40 22.83 -2.36
CA ALA A 457 -43.69 22.28 -3.68
C ALA A 457 -45.18 22.43 -4.02
N GLU A 458 -46.10 22.12 -3.10
CA GLU A 458 -47.54 22.29 -3.29
C GLU A 458 -47.94 23.75 -3.58
N ARG A 459 -47.35 24.74 -2.90
CA ARG A 459 -47.61 26.17 -3.20
C ARG A 459 -47.19 26.55 -4.61
N TYR A 460 -45.97 26.19 -5.00
CA TYR A 460 -45.42 26.52 -6.32
C TYR A 460 -46.17 25.77 -7.43
N ALA A 461 -46.48 24.49 -7.21
CA ALA A 461 -47.28 23.65 -8.10
C ALA A 461 -48.71 24.18 -8.28
N ARG A 462 -49.36 24.65 -7.20
CA ARG A 462 -50.68 25.29 -7.26
C ARG A 462 -50.65 26.55 -8.12
N ARG A 463 -49.72 27.48 -7.88
CA ARG A 463 -49.60 28.70 -8.73
C ARG A 463 -49.31 28.38 -10.20
N LEU A 464 -48.55 27.32 -10.49
CA LEU A 464 -48.33 26.87 -11.86
C LEU A 464 -49.61 26.26 -12.48
N ALA A 465 -50.36 25.47 -11.72
CA ALA A 465 -51.66 24.93 -12.15
C ALA A 465 -52.72 26.03 -12.35
N ASP A 466 -52.74 27.06 -11.50
CA ASP A 466 -53.60 28.25 -11.61
C ASP A 466 -53.27 29.05 -12.90
N LEU A 467 -52.00 29.03 -13.33
CA LEU A 467 -51.53 29.57 -14.63
C LEU A 467 -51.76 28.61 -15.82
N GLY A 468 -52.30 27.42 -15.59
CA GLY A 468 -52.58 26.40 -16.61
C GLY A 468 -51.37 25.55 -17.05
N GLU A 469 -50.24 25.64 -16.34
CA GLU A 469 -48.97 24.99 -16.68
C GLU A 469 -48.99 23.50 -16.30
N ALA A 470 -48.66 22.61 -17.24
CA ALA A 470 -48.75 21.15 -17.07
C ALA A 470 -47.85 20.61 -15.93
N GLU A 471 -46.66 21.20 -15.77
CA GLU A 471 -45.72 20.90 -14.67
C GLU A 471 -46.33 21.17 -13.28
N GLY A 472 -47.27 22.12 -13.18
CA GLY A 472 -47.97 22.43 -11.93
C GLY A 472 -48.88 21.28 -11.49
N PHE A 473 -49.64 20.69 -12.41
CA PHE A 473 -50.50 19.54 -12.12
C PHE A 473 -49.67 18.29 -11.76
N LEU A 474 -48.56 18.02 -12.46
CA LEU A 474 -47.62 16.97 -12.06
C LEU A 474 -47.01 17.25 -10.67
N GLY A 475 -46.65 18.51 -10.38
CA GLY A 475 -46.13 18.94 -9.08
C GLY A 475 -47.12 18.70 -7.93
N LEU A 476 -48.43 18.95 -8.16
CA LEU A 476 -49.49 18.64 -7.20
C LEU A 476 -49.64 17.13 -6.97
N ALA A 477 -49.53 16.32 -8.03
CA ALA A 477 -49.56 14.86 -7.91
C ALA A 477 -48.36 14.34 -7.08
N LEU A 478 -47.15 14.83 -7.35
CA LEU A 478 -45.94 14.42 -6.63
C LEU A 478 -45.93 14.91 -5.17
N ALA A 479 -46.36 16.15 -4.91
CA ALA A 479 -46.49 16.68 -3.55
C ALA A 479 -47.55 15.92 -2.73
N GLY A 480 -48.70 15.58 -3.34
CA GLY A 480 -49.76 14.77 -2.72
C GLY A 480 -49.33 13.35 -2.38
N LEU A 481 -48.57 12.70 -3.27
CA LEU A 481 -47.95 11.39 -3.02
C LEU A 481 -46.71 11.45 -2.09
N ARG A 482 -46.20 12.67 -1.80
CA ARG A 482 -44.94 12.92 -1.07
C ARG A 482 -43.71 12.27 -1.72
N LEU A 483 -43.67 12.26 -3.06
CA LEU A 483 -42.56 11.79 -3.87
C LEU A 483 -41.72 12.97 -4.38
N ARG A 484 -40.39 12.86 -4.34
CA ARG A 484 -39.47 13.86 -4.92
C ARG A 484 -39.39 13.72 -6.45
N SER A 485 -39.66 12.52 -6.95
CA SER A 485 -39.64 12.14 -8.36
C SER A 485 -40.56 10.93 -8.58
N PRO A 486 -41.20 10.76 -9.76
CA PRO A 486 -41.93 9.53 -10.11
C PRO A 486 -41.09 8.25 -9.95
N LEU A 487 -39.77 8.36 -10.06
CA LEU A 487 -38.81 7.25 -9.92
C LEU A 487 -38.75 6.68 -8.49
N GLU A 488 -39.25 7.42 -7.49
CA GLU A 488 -39.32 6.98 -6.09
C GLU A 488 -40.57 6.16 -5.76
N HIS A 489 -41.52 6.03 -6.70
CA HIS A 489 -42.78 5.32 -6.49
C HIS A 489 -42.56 3.83 -6.13
N ARG A 490 -42.95 3.44 -4.91
CA ARG A 490 -42.74 2.09 -4.37
C ARG A 490 -44.04 1.34 -4.07
N GLY A 491 -45.14 2.05 -3.85
CA GLY A 491 -46.38 1.43 -3.38
C GLY A 491 -47.60 2.34 -3.30
N GLU A 492 -47.38 3.66 -3.36
CA GLU A 492 -48.31 4.72 -2.98
C GLU A 492 -49.62 4.68 -3.79
N ASP A 493 -50.71 5.20 -3.22
CA ASP A 493 -51.99 5.21 -3.90
C ASP A 493 -52.09 6.31 -4.96
N LEU A 494 -51.74 5.95 -6.19
CA LEU A 494 -51.85 6.79 -7.37
C LEU A 494 -53.31 7.21 -7.68
N LYS A 495 -54.33 6.54 -7.11
CA LYS A 495 -55.74 6.85 -7.38
C LYS A 495 -56.14 8.22 -6.84
N ALA A 496 -55.61 8.60 -5.67
CA ALA A 496 -55.87 9.90 -5.04
C ALA A 496 -55.40 11.10 -5.88
N VAL A 497 -54.42 10.92 -6.77
CA VAL A 497 -53.84 11.97 -7.63
C VAL A 497 -54.13 11.77 -9.13
N GLU A 498 -54.93 10.77 -9.49
CA GLU A 498 -55.36 10.54 -10.88
C GLU A 498 -55.93 11.79 -11.58
N PRO A 499 -56.73 12.67 -10.93
CA PRO A 499 -57.21 13.89 -11.58
C PRO A 499 -56.08 14.82 -12.00
N TYR A 500 -55.05 15.01 -11.17
CA TYR A 500 -53.90 15.84 -11.48
C TYR A 500 -53.02 15.25 -12.59
N LEU A 501 -52.80 13.92 -12.57
CA LEU A 501 -52.08 13.23 -13.64
C LEU A 501 -52.84 13.30 -14.98
N THR A 502 -54.17 13.23 -14.95
CA THR A 502 -55.02 13.33 -16.14
C THR A 502 -55.04 14.75 -16.69
N GLU A 503 -55.16 15.77 -15.82
CA GLU A 503 -55.15 17.18 -16.22
C GLU A 503 -53.79 17.61 -16.78
N ALA A 504 -52.68 17.16 -16.17
CA ALA A 504 -51.33 17.38 -16.71
C ALA A 504 -51.24 16.90 -18.18
N LEU A 505 -51.68 15.66 -18.43
CA LEU A 505 -51.70 15.03 -19.77
C LEU A 505 -52.73 15.63 -20.74
N ALA A 506 -53.71 16.39 -20.24
CA ALA A 506 -54.64 17.15 -21.06
C ALA A 506 -54.04 18.49 -21.53
N ARG A 507 -52.98 18.98 -20.87
CA ARG A 507 -52.24 20.20 -21.27
C ARG A 507 -50.99 19.88 -22.10
N GLU A 508 -50.19 18.90 -21.68
CA GLU A 508 -48.92 18.54 -22.31
C GLU A 508 -48.58 17.06 -22.09
N GLU A 509 -47.94 16.40 -23.07
CA GLU A 509 -47.58 14.98 -22.97
C GLU A 509 -46.32 14.77 -22.10
N ILE A 510 -46.46 14.96 -20.79
CA ILE A 510 -45.34 14.76 -19.85
C ILE A 510 -45.09 13.25 -19.61
N PRO A 511 -43.89 12.71 -19.91
CA PRO A 511 -43.57 11.29 -19.76
C PRO A 511 -43.73 10.75 -18.33
N GLU A 512 -43.40 11.58 -17.33
CA GLU A 512 -43.57 11.31 -15.90
C GLU A 512 -45.04 11.04 -15.53
N ALA A 513 -45.98 11.81 -16.11
CA ALA A 513 -47.40 11.62 -15.87
C ALA A 513 -47.94 10.40 -16.62
N LEU A 514 -47.47 10.14 -17.85
CA LEU A 514 -47.77 8.90 -18.59
C LEU A 514 -47.30 7.65 -17.83
N LEU A 515 -46.10 7.70 -17.23
CA LEU A 515 -45.51 6.62 -16.45
C LEU A 515 -46.37 6.30 -15.22
N LEU A 516 -46.68 7.30 -14.38
CA LEU A 516 -47.49 7.10 -13.18
C LEU A 516 -48.91 6.62 -13.53
N LEU A 517 -49.57 7.23 -14.52
CA LEU A 517 -50.90 6.79 -14.95
C LEU A 517 -50.87 5.37 -15.56
N GLY A 518 -49.81 5.01 -16.28
CA GLY A 518 -49.58 3.66 -16.78
C GLY A 518 -49.41 2.62 -15.67
N ILE A 519 -48.71 2.98 -14.59
CA ILE A 519 -48.56 2.13 -13.39
C ILE A 519 -49.91 1.95 -12.67
N LEU A 520 -50.70 3.02 -12.52
CA LEU A 520 -52.06 2.94 -11.96
C LEU A 520 -52.94 2.01 -12.81
N ARG A 521 -52.97 2.20 -14.13
CA ARG A 521 -53.75 1.36 -15.04
C ARG A 521 -53.33 -0.11 -15.02
N ARG A 522 -52.03 -0.39 -14.79
CA ARG A 522 -51.53 -1.77 -14.57
C ARG A 522 -52.09 -2.36 -13.28
N ARG A 523 -52.12 -1.60 -12.18
CA ARG A 523 -52.70 -2.04 -10.89
C ARG A 523 -54.21 -2.23 -10.96
N GLU A 524 -54.94 -1.38 -11.69
CA GLU A 524 -56.38 -1.50 -11.96
C GLU A 524 -56.72 -2.66 -12.93
N GLY A 525 -55.75 -3.46 -13.38
CA GLY A 525 -55.97 -4.55 -14.34
C GLY A 525 -56.28 -4.09 -15.77
N ARG A 526 -56.24 -2.79 -16.07
CA ARG A 526 -56.52 -2.20 -17.39
C ARG A 526 -55.30 -2.30 -18.31
N LEU A 527 -54.80 -3.52 -18.51
CA LEU A 527 -53.52 -3.80 -19.17
C LEU A 527 -53.40 -3.18 -20.57
N HIS A 528 -54.51 -3.07 -21.33
CA HIS A 528 -54.51 -2.42 -22.66
C HIS A 528 -54.41 -0.89 -22.61
N GLU A 529 -54.88 -0.23 -21.55
CA GLU A 529 -54.61 1.19 -21.31
C GLU A 529 -53.18 1.40 -20.82
N ALA A 530 -52.73 0.58 -19.86
CA ALA A 530 -51.38 0.59 -19.34
C ALA A 530 -50.33 0.41 -20.46
N LEU A 531 -50.55 -0.52 -21.39
CA LEU A 531 -49.69 -0.75 -22.56
C LEU A 531 -49.50 0.55 -23.37
N ARG A 532 -50.59 1.22 -23.76
CA ARG A 532 -50.54 2.44 -24.58
C ARG A 532 -49.86 3.62 -23.86
N LEU A 533 -50.09 3.76 -22.55
CA LEU A 533 -49.47 4.82 -21.74
C LEU A 533 -47.96 4.58 -21.56
N LEU A 534 -47.57 3.34 -21.23
CA LEU A 534 -46.17 2.97 -21.00
C LEU A 534 -45.36 2.95 -22.30
N GLU A 535 -45.96 2.58 -23.45
CA GLU A 535 -45.29 2.72 -24.76
C GLU A 535 -45.02 4.18 -25.15
N ARG A 536 -45.91 5.11 -24.79
CA ARG A 536 -45.68 6.56 -24.98
C ARG A 536 -44.60 7.06 -24.01
N ALA A 537 -44.71 6.71 -22.72
CA ALA A 537 -43.70 7.06 -21.71
C ALA A 537 -42.29 6.54 -22.07
N SER A 538 -42.18 5.35 -22.67
CA SER A 538 -40.89 4.77 -23.10
C SER A 538 -40.35 5.35 -24.42
N ARG A 539 -41.13 6.15 -25.15
CA ARG A 539 -40.72 6.81 -26.41
C ARG A 539 -40.44 8.30 -26.23
N HIS A 540 -41.17 8.96 -25.33
CA HIS A 540 -41.07 10.40 -25.08
C HIS A 540 -40.29 10.73 -23.80
N GLY A 541 -40.12 9.77 -22.88
CA GLY A 541 -39.27 9.93 -21.70
C GLY A 541 -37.79 9.77 -22.00
N GLU A 542 -36.97 10.38 -21.14
CA GLU A 542 -35.50 10.25 -21.17
C GLU A 542 -34.99 9.52 -19.93
N GLY A 543 -33.76 8.97 -20.02
CA GLY A 543 -33.06 8.32 -18.91
C GLY A 543 -33.89 7.31 -18.12
N GLU A 544 -33.81 7.38 -16.79
CA GLU A 544 -34.50 6.47 -15.88
C GLU A 544 -36.03 6.46 -16.02
N VAL A 545 -36.66 7.54 -16.51
CA VAL A 545 -38.13 7.60 -16.68
C VAL A 545 -38.55 6.64 -17.80
N ALA A 546 -37.86 6.68 -18.95
CA ALA A 546 -38.06 5.69 -19.99
C ALA A 546 -37.59 4.29 -19.57
N GLY A 547 -36.52 4.18 -18.77
CA GLY A 547 -36.08 2.90 -18.19
C GLY A 547 -37.16 2.22 -17.34
N LEU A 548 -37.81 2.98 -16.44
CA LEU A 548 -38.90 2.49 -15.59
C LEU A 548 -40.19 2.25 -16.39
N ALA A 549 -40.43 3.03 -17.44
CA ALA A 549 -41.51 2.76 -18.41
C ALA A 549 -41.31 1.42 -19.13
N PHE A 550 -40.11 1.14 -19.66
CA PHE A 550 -39.78 -0.15 -20.28
C PHE A 550 -39.89 -1.31 -19.28
N HIS A 551 -39.47 -1.12 -18.02
CA HIS A 551 -39.63 -2.15 -16.98
C HIS A 551 -41.12 -2.50 -16.78
N HIS A 552 -41.99 -1.52 -16.59
CA HIS A 552 -43.42 -1.78 -16.41
C HIS A 552 -44.12 -2.24 -17.70
N LEU A 553 -43.64 -1.82 -18.87
CA LEU A 553 -44.09 -2.29 -20.18
C LEU A 553 -43.82 -3.79 -20.35
N ALA A 554 -42.63 -4.26 -19.96
CA ALA A 554 -42.28 -5.68 -19.95
C ALA A 554 -43.26 -6.49 -19.09
N GLU A 555 -43.56 -6.04 -17.87
CA GLU A 555 -44.52 -6.71 -16.98
C GLU A 555 -45.96 -6.69 -17.52
N VAL A 556 -46.40 -5.60 -18.17
CA VAL A 556 -47.70 -5.55 -18.85
C VAL A 556 -47.75 -6.55 -20.01
N LYS A 557 -46.68 -6.67 -20.80
CA LYS A 557 -46.58 -7.64 -21.89
C LYS A 557 -46.51 -9.09 -21.38
N ARG A 558 -45.82 -9.35 -20.27
CA ARG A 558 -45.80 -10.65 -19.57
C ARG A 558 -47.22 -11.02 -19.10
N ALA A 559 -47.94 -10.09 -18.46
CA ALA A 559 -49.32 -10.29 -18.04
C ALA A 559 -50.30 -10.51 -19.22
N LEU A 560 -50.08 -9.83 -20.35
CA LEU A 560 -50.80 -10.01 -21.62
C LEU A 560 -50.35 -11.25 -22.42
N ARG A 561 -49.44 -12.08 -21.88
CA ARG A 561 -48.90 -13.30 -22.52
C ARG A 561 -48.30 -13.05 -23.91
N ARG A 562 -47.62 -11.92 -24.10
CA ARG A 562 -46.82 -11.63 -25.30
C ARG A 562 -45.60 -12.56 -25.40
N PRO A 563 -45.01 -12.74 -26.59
CA PRO A 563 -43.79 -13.54 -26.77
C PRO A 563 -42.68 -13.13 -25.79
N LEU A 564 -42.01 -14.13 -25.18
CA LEU A 564 -40.96 -13.89 -24.19
C LEU A 564 -39.84 -12.97 -24.71
N LYS A 565 -39.53 -13.08 -26.01
CA LYS A 565 -38.59 -12.20 -26.72
C LYS A 565 -38.94 -10.71 -26.63
N GLU A 566 -40.23 -10.34 -26.66
CA GLU A 566 -40.67 -8.95 -26.49
C GLU A 566 -40.49 -8.49 -25.04
N VAL A 567 -40.87 -9.33 -24.07
CA VAL A 567 -40.77 -9.06 -22.62
C VAL A 567 -39.30 -8.87 -22.21
N LEU A 568 -38.42 -9.78 -22.61
CA LEU A 568 -36.99 -9.68 -22.37
C LEU A 568 -36.34 -8.53 -23.15
N GLY A 569 -36.82 -8.22 -24.36
CA GLY A 569 -36.38 -7.06 -25.14
C GLY A 569 -36.77 -5.71 -24.52
N ASP A 570 -37.89 -5.64 -23.80
CA ASP A 570 -38.25 -4.49 -22.97
C ASP A 570 -37.40 -4.44 -21.69
N HIS A 571 -37.19 -5.55 -20.98
CA HIS A 571 -36.27 -5.58 -19.84
C HIS A 571 -34.82 -5.19 -20.22
N LYS A 572 -34.33 -5.59 -21.40
CA LYS A 572 -33.02 -5.19 -21.92
C LYS A 572 -32.92 -3.68 -22.16
N ARG A 573 -33.98 -3.05 -22.67
CA ARG A 573 -34.06 -1.60 -22.87
C ARG A 573 -34.20 -0.84 -21.54
N ALA A 574 -34.97 -1.37 -20.61
CA ALA A 574 -35.04 -0.86 -19.24
C ALA A 574 -33.66 -0.85 -18.59
N HIS A 575 -32.94 -1.98 -18.63
CA HIS A 575 -31.59 -2.12 -18.08
C HIS A 575 -30.59 -1.09 -18.63
N ALA A 576 -30.64 -0.82 -19.94
CA ALA A 576 -29.75 0.13 -20.61
C ALA A 576 -29.98 1.61 -20.20
N LEU A 577 -31.13 1.93 -19.60
CA LEU A 577 -31.50 3.28 -19.14
C LEU A 577 -31.56 3.40 -17.61
N LYS A 578 -31.76 2.27 -16.92
CA LYS A 578 -31.74 2.14 -15.46
C LYS A 578 -31.19 0.75 -15.13
N ALA A 579 -29.98 0.69 -14.57
CA ALA A 579 -29.32 -0.58 -14.28
C ALA A 579 -30.18 -1.49 -13.39
N TYR A 580 -30.08 -2.79 -13.63
CA TYR A 580 -30.69 -3.84 -12.80
C TYR A 580 -29.58 -4.53 -12.01
N PRO A 581 -29.82 -4.94 -10.75
CA PRO A 581 -28.85 -5.71 -9.99
C PRO A 581 -28.64 -7.10 -10.61
N ALA A 582 -27.44 -7.67 -10.47
CA ALA A 582 -27.06 -8.92 -11.11
C ALA A 582 -28.01 -10.11 -10.77
N PRO A 583 -28.54 -10.28 -9.53
CA PRO A 583 -29.53 -11.31 -9.21
C PRO A 583 -30.89 -11.15 -9.92
N TYR A 584 -31.21 -9.99 -10.51
CA TYR A 584 -32.38 -9.85 -11.38
C TYR A 584 -32.04 -10.23 -12.83
N LEU A 585 -30.90 -9.76 -13.36
CA LEU A 585 -30.41 -10.11 -14.70
C LEU A 585 -30.15 -11.62 -14.85
N PHE A 586 -29.58 -12.26 -13.83
CA PHE A 586 -29.39 -13.71 -13.76
C PHE A 586 -30.71 -14.48 -13.86
N ARG A 587 -31.76 -14.04 -13.14
CA ARG A 587 -33.09 -14.66 -13.25
C ARG A 587 -33.72 -14.47 -14.62
N LEU A 588 -33.53 -13.31 -15.27
CA LEU A 588 -33.97 -13.10 -16.65
C LEU A 588 -33.17 -13.98 -17.64
N ALA A 589 -31.86 -14.20 -17.42
CA ALA A 589 -31.05 -15.11 -18.22
C ALA A 589 -31.49 -16.58 -18.07
N GLN A 590 -31.86 -17.00 -16.85
CA GLN A 590 -32.48 -18.31 -16.61
C GLN A 590 -33.87 -18.42 -17.29
N GLU A 591 -34.71 -17.38 -17.23
CA GLU A 591 -36.03 -17.33 -17.92
C GLU A 591 -35.84 -17.44 -19.45
N ALA A 592 -34.88 -16.69 -20.01
CA ALA A 592 -34.51 -16.73 -21.42
C ALA A 592 -34.08 -18.12 -21.90
N LEU A 593 -33.16 -18.78 -21.18
CA LEU A 593 -32.68 -20.11 -21.54
C LEU A 593 -33.78 -21.17 -21.42
N LYS A 594 -34.61 -21.11 -20.36
CA LYS A 594 -35.78 -22.00 -20.18
C LYS A 594 -36.83 -21.79 -21.29
N GLY A 595 -36.92 -20.58 -21.84
CA GLY A 595 -37.76 -20.24 -22.99
C GLY A 595 -37.13 -20.49 -24.37
N GLY A 596 -35.90 -21.02 -24.45
CA GLY A 596 -35.20 -21.32 -25.70
C GLY A 596 -34.49 -20.13 -26.39
N GLU A 597 -34.51 -18.94 -25.80
CA GLU A 597 -33.87 -17.73 -26.34
C GLU A 597 -32.38 -17.66 -25.93
N GLU A 598 -31.56 -18.64 -26.35
CA GLU A 598 -30.16 -18.79 -25.93
C GLU A 598 -29.29 -17.54 -26.17
N VAL A 599 -29.58 -16.78 -27.24
CA VAL A 599 -28.87 -15.52 -27.54
C VAL A 599 -29.19 -14.44 -26.49
N LEU A 600 -30.46 -14.25 -26.13
CA LEU A 600 -30.84 -13.32 -25.07
C LEU A 600 -30.32 -13.79 -23.70
N ALA A 601 -30.26 -15.11 -23.46
CA ALA A 601 -29.67 -15.65 -22.24
C ALA A 601 -28.17 -15.28 -22.10
N ARG A 602 -27.39 -15.40 -23.18
CA ARG A 602 -25.99 -14.93 -23.22
C ARG A 602 -25.87 -13.42 -22.98
N GLU A 603 -26.68 -12.61 -23.68
CA GLU A 603 -26.64 -11.15 -23.51
C GLU A 603 -26.98 -10.73 -22.06
N LEU A 604 -28.02 -11.31 -21.47
CA LEU A 604 -28.45 -11.01 -20.11
C LEU A 604 -27.43 -11.51 -19.06
N LEU A 605 -26.77 -12.65 -19.30
CA LEU A 605 -25.69 -13.14 -18.43
C LEU A 605 -24.44 -12.25 -18.52
N SER A 606 -24.06 -11.79 -19.71
CA SER A 606 -22.97 -10.79 -19.84
C SER A 606 -23.31 -9.52 -19.07
N ARG A 607 -24.56 -9.02 -19.15
CA ARG A 607 -24.98 -7.85 -18.36
C ARG A 607 -25.00 -8.11 -16.86
N ALA A 608 -25.33 -9.33 -16.43
CA ALA A 608 -25.20 -9.73 -15.02
C ALA A 608 -23.72 -9.73 -14.57
N ARG A 609 -22.79 -10.11 -15.46
CA ARG A 609 -21.34 -10.04 -15.22
C ARG A 609 -20.83 -8.60 -15.16
N ASP A 610 -21.27 -7.74 -16.07
CA ASP A 610 -20.96 -6.30 -16.07
C ASP A 610 -21.46 -5.61 -14.78
N ALA A 611 -22.53 -6.14 -14.16
CA ALA A 611 -23.10 -5.68 -12.90
C ALA A 611 -22.53 -6.38 -11.64
N GLY A 612 -21.56 -7.30 -11.79
CA GLY A 612 -20.92 -8.05 -10.70
C GLY A 612 -21.68 -9.32 -10.27
N LEU A 613 -21.07 -10.49 -10.49
CA LEU A 613 -21.68 -11.80 -10.16
C LEU A 613 -21.64 -12.18 -8.67
N GLU A 614 -21.09 -11.35 -7.79
CA GLU A 614 -20.81 -11.74 -6.40
C GLU A 614 -22.10 -12.04 -5.61
N GLU A 615 -23.08 -11.14 -5.63
CA GLU A 615 -24.41 -11.37 -5.05
C GLU A 615 -25.11 -12.61 -5.62
N VAL A 616 -24.81 -12.96 -6.88
CA VAL A 616 -25.39 -14.12 -7.57
C VAL A 616 -24.73 -15.42 -7.12
N ALA A 617 -23.41 -15.39 -6.92
CA ALA A 617 -22.65 -16.52 -6.38
C ALA A 617 -23.02 -16.81 -4.92
N GLU A 618 -23.21 -15.78 -4.09
CA GLU A 618 -23.66 -15.95 -2.70
C GLU A 618 -25.08 -16.57 -2.61
N ALA A 619 -25.98 -16.22 -3.54
CA ALA A 619 -27.35 -16.71 -3.54
C ALA A 619 -27.54 -18.08 -4.23
N ASP A 620 -26.88 -18.32 -5.37
CA ASP A 620 -27.02 -19.55 -6.19
C ASP A 620 -25.76 -19.84 -7.02
N LEU A 621 -24.62 -20.08 -6.35
CA LEU A 621 -23.38 -20.51 -7.03
C LEU A 621 -23.60 -21.71 -7.96
N ARG A 622 -24.39 -22.71 -7.56
CA ARG A 622 -24.58 -23.93 -8.36
C ARG A 622 -25.36 -23.66 -9.66
N GLY A 623 -26.44 -22.89 -9.60
CA GLY A 623 -27.19 -22.47 -10.79
C GLY A 623 -26.39 -21.49 -11.67
N LEU A 624 -25.57 -20.63 -11.08
CA LEU A 624 -24.68 -19.72 -11.82
C LEU A 624 -23.63 -20.49 -12.62
N LEU A 625 -22.93 -21.44 -11.99
CA LEU A 625 -21.91 -22.27 -12.64
C LEU A 625 -22.51 -23.14 -13.75
N ALA A 626 -23.66 -23.76 -13.52
CA ALA A 626 -24.35 -24.54 -14.54
C ALA A 626 -24.81 -23.69 -15.75
N LEU A 627 -25.22 -22.43 -15.51
CA LEU A 627 -25.61 -21.50 -16.57
C LEU A 627 -24.38 -21.04 -17.39
N LEU A 628 -23.27 -20.69 -16.72
CA LEU A 628 -22.01 -20.34 -17.35
C LEU A 628 -21.45 -21.50 -18.18
N GLU A 629 -21.40 -22.72 -17.61
CA GLU A 629 -20.89 -23.91 -18.32
C GLU A 629 -21.72 -24.22 -19.58
N ARG A 630 -23.05 -24.03 -19.54
CA ARG A 630 -23.93 -24.25 -20.70
C ARG A 630 -23.90 -23.13 -21.75
N LEU A 631 -23.63 -21.88 -21.37
CA LEU A 631 -23.69 -20.73 -22.27
C LEU A 631 -22.33 -20.23 -22.76
N GLU A 632 -21.34 -20.16 -21.89
CA GLU A 632 -19.99 -19.63 -22.17
C GLU A 632 -18.89 -20.70 -22.11
N GLY A 633 -19.13 -21.83 -21.42
CA GLY A 633 -18.23 -22.99 -21.38
C GLY A 633 -17.54 -23.21 -20.03
N PRO A 634 -16.74 -24.30 -19.89
CA PRO A 634 -16.20 -24.73 -18.60
C PRO A 634 -15.22 -23.73 -17.98
N PHE A 635 -14.47 -22.98 -18.80
CA PHE A 635 -13.55 -21.94 -18.32
C PHE A 635 -14.29 -20.80 -17.61
N ALA A 636 -15.39 -20.30 -18.17
CA ALA A 636 -16.16 -19.21 -17.57
C ALA A 636 -16.79 -19.61 -16.22
N ALA A 637 -17.27 -20.86 -16.11
CA ALA A 637 -17.70 -21.41 -14.83
C ALA A 637 -16.52 -21.55 -13.84
N PHE A 638 -15.38 -22.08 -14.30
CA PHE A 638 -14.19 -22.24 -13.47
C PHE A 638 -13.67 -20.92 -12.90
N SER A 639 -13.58 -19.83 -13.69
CA SER A 639 -13.07 -18.54 -13.20
C SER A 639 -13.89 -18.01 -12.01
N VAL A 640 -15.22 -18.11 -12.08
CA VAL A 640 -16.13 -17.70 -10.99
C VAL A 640 -15.98 -18.63 -9.77
N LEU A 641 -15.89 -19.94 -9.99
CA LEU A 641 -15.67 -20.90 -8.90
C LEU A 641 -14.32 -20.69 -8.22
N TYR A 642 -13.24 -20.45 -8.96
CA TYR A 642 -11.90 -20.21 -8.43
C TYR A 642 -11.86 -18.96 -7.54
N GLN A 643 -12.52 -17.88 -7.95
CA GLN A 643 -12.68 -16.67 -7.12
C GLN A 643 -13.47 -16.94 -5.83
N ALA A 644 -14.52 -17.76 -5.89
CA ALA A 644 -15.28 -18.17 -4.70
C ALA A 644 -14.47 -19.09 -3.76
N LEU A 645 -13.68 -20.02 -4.32
CA LEU A 645 -12.76 -20.89 -3.57
C LEU A 645 -11.71 -20.05 -2.83
N ALA A 646 -11.11 -19.05 -3.48
CA ALA A 646 -10.09 -18.18 -2.89
C ALA A 646 -10.60 -17.35 -1.69
N ARG A 647 -11.91 -17.07 -1.63
CA ARG A 647 -12.57 -16.40 -0.49
C ARG A 647 -12.97 -17.35 0.64
N THR A 648 -12.88 -18.66 0.42
CA THR A 648 -13.35 -19.69 1.37
C THR A 648 -12.17 -20.32 2.12
N PRO A 649 -11.97 -20.04 3.43
CA PRO A 649 -10.77 -20.47 4.16
C PRO A 649 -10.65 -21.99 4.37
N SER A 650 -11.73 -22.75 4.15
CA SER A 650 -11.73 -24.22 4.09
C SER A 650 -12.74 -24.69 3.03
N PRO A 651 -12.37 -24.77 1.75
CA PRO A 651 -13.33 -25.07 0.69
C PRO A 651 -13.90 -26.49 0.80
N PRO A 652 -15.22 -26.69 0.62
CA PRO A 652 -15.82 -28.02 0.69
C PRO A 652 -15.36 -28.87 -0.50
N LEU A 653 -15.09 -30.15 -0.22
CA LEU A 653 -14.51 -31.10 -1.19
C LEU A 653 -15.33 -31.23 -2.48
N GLU A 654 -16.66 -31.06 -2.42
CA GLU A 654 -17.54 -31.04 -3.60
C GLU A 654 -17.21 -29.89 -4.57
N LEU A 655 -16.88 -28.70 -4.06
CA LEU A 655 -16.53 -27.55 -4.89
C LEU A 655 -15.11 -27.65 -5.44
N LEU A 656 -14.17 -28.23 -4.68
CA LEU A 656 -12.83 -28.56 -5.19
C LEU A 656 -12.89 -29.63 -6.29
N ALA A 657 -13.71 -30.67 -6.12
CA ALA A 657 -13.94 -31.69 -7.15
C ALA A 657 -14.61 -31.12 -8.41
N LEU A 658 -15.55 -30.17 -8.25
CA LEU A 658 -16.18 -29.46 -9.37
C LEU A 658 -15.18 -28.55 -10.10
N ALA A 659 -14.35 -27.81 -9.38
CA ALA A 659 -13.32 -26.95 -9.97
C ALA A 659 -12.27 -27.79 -10.71
N TYR A 660 -11.82 -28.89 -10.12
CA TYR A 660 -10.93 -29.87 -10.77
C TYR A 660 -11.56 -30.48 -12.04
N ARG A 661 -12.85 -30.86 -12.01
CA ARG A 661 -13.57 -31.34 -13.20
C ARG A 661 -13.55 -30.31 -14.32
N LEU A 662 -13.79 -29.03 -14.01
CA LEU A 662 -13.82 -27.94 -14.99
C LEU A 662 -12.41 -27.63 -15.54
N SER A 663 -11.38 -27.66 -14.69
CA SER A 663 -10.00 -27.33 -15.09
C SER A 663 -9.32 -28.35 -15.99
N ARG A 664 -9.82 -29.60 -16.04
CA ARG A 664 -9.36 -30.63 -16.99
C ARG A 664 -9.45 -30.23 -18.47
N ALA A 665 -10.21 -29.19 -18.82
CA ALA A 665 -10.27 -28.64 -20.18
C ALA A 665 -9.10 -27.70 -20.53
N PHE A 666 -8.31 -27.27 -19.54
CA PHE A 666 -7.17 -26.34 -19.68
C PHE A 666 -6.10 -26.63 -18.59
N PRO A 667 -5.53 -27.85 -18.53
CA PRO A 667 -4.70 -28.31 -17.41
C PRO A 667 -3.36 -27.56 -17.27
N GLU A 668 -2.96 -26.79 -18.29
CA GLU A 668 -1.71 -26.01 -18.34
C GLU A 668 -1.83 -24.62 -17.67
N SER A 669 -3.01 -24.25 -17.14
CA SER A 669 -3.19 -22.97 -16.44
C SER A 669 -2.69 -23.04 -14.98
N PRO A 670 -2.03 -21.99 -14.44
CA PRO A 670 -1.59 -21.97 -13.04
C PRO A 670 -2.73 -22.14 -12.03
N GLU A 671 -3.93 -21.66 -12.37
CA GLU A 671 -5.15 -21.86 -11.57
C GLU A 671 -5.63 -23.30 -11.59
N ALA A 672 -5.51 -23.99 -12.74
CA ALA A 672 -5.82 -25.41 -12.88
C ALA A 672 -4.88 -26.26 -12.00
N GLU A 673 -3.57 -25.97 -12.03
CA GLU A 673 -2.57 -26.59 -11.17
C GLU A 673 -2.83 -26.31 -9.68
N ALA A 674 -3.12 -25.05 -9.32
CA ALA A 674 -3.43 -24.66 -7.95
C ALA A 674 -4.67 -25.39 -7.40
N VAL A 675 -5.74 -25.49 -8.19
CA VAL A 675 -6.97 -26.22 -7.83
C VAL A 675 -6.72 -27.73 -7.72
N ARG A 676 -5.98 -28.33 -8.66
CA ARG A 676 -5.54 -29.73 -8.59
C ARG A 676 -4.77 -29.98 -7.29
N GLY A 677 -3.82 -29.11 -6.97
CA GLY A 677 -3.04 -29.15 -5.73
C GLY A 677 -3.91 -29.00 -4.47
N GLN A 678 -4.89 -28.10 -4.45
CA GLN A 678 -5.82 -27.95 -3.32
C GLN A 678 -6.74 -29.17 -3.17
N TYR A 679 -7.25 -29.72 -4.26
CA TYR A 679 -8.12 -30.90 -4.26
C TYR A 679 -7.39 -32.15 -3.74
N LEU A 680 -6.16 -32.39 -4.20
CA LEU A 680 -5.32 -33.48 -3.67
C LEU A 680 -5.01 -33.30 -2.18
N ALA A 681 -4.71 -32.06 -1.73
CA ALA A 681 -4.52 -31.77 -0.30
C ALA A 681 -5.78 -32.07 0.52
N ALA A 682 -6.97 -31.69 0.02
CA ALA A 682 -8.24 -31.94 0.68
C ALA A 682 -8.58 -33.45 0.75
N LEU A 683 -8.27 -34.23 -0.30
CA LEU A 683 -8.42 -35.69 -0.27
C LEU A 683 -7.51 -36.34 0.78
N TYR A 684 -6.23 -35.94 0.86
CA TYR A 684 -5.33 -36.44 1.91
C TYR A 684 -5.75 -36.00 3.32
N GLY A 685 -6.17 -34.75 3.50
CA GLY A 685 -6.66 -34.23 4.78
C GLY A 685 -7.94 -34.92 5.27
N ALA A 686 -8.81 -35.32 4.34
CA ALA A 686 -10.01 -36.13 4.62
C ALA A 686 -9.73 -37.65 4.75
N GLY A 687 -8.46 -38.09 4.69
CA GLY A 687 -8.07 -39.50 4.77
C GLY A 687 -8.45 -40.34 3.54
N ARG A 688 -8.93 -39.73 2.45
CA ARG A 688 -9.39 -40.41 1.22
C ARG A 688 -8.23 -40.79 0.30
N VAL A 689 -7.22 -41.45 0.86
CA VAL A 689 -5.92 -41.75 0.22
C VAL A 689 -6.09 -42.56 -1.07
N GLU A 690 -6.99 -43.55 -1.09
CA GLU A 690 -7.27 -44.32 -2.32
C GLU A 690 -7.88 -43.48 -3.44
N GLU A 691 -8.55 -42.36 -3.14
CA GLU A 691 -9.16 -41.51 -4.16
C GLU A 691 -8.14 -40.52 -4.71
N ALA A 692 -7.20 -40.04 -3.89
CA ALA A 692 -6.01 -39.34 -4.38
C ALA A 692 -5.19 -40.25 -5.31
N GLU A 693 -5.02 -41.53 -4.96
CA GLU A 693 -4.38 -42.52 -5.84
C GLU A 693 -5.13 -42.70 -7.17
N LYS A 694 -6.46 -42.86 -7.14
CA LYS A 694 -7.30 -43.00 -8.35
C LYS A 694 -7.23 -41.75 -9.25
N VAL A 695 -7.17 -40.55 -8.67
CA VAL A 695 -6.96 -39.29 -9.42
C VAL A 695 -5.59 -39.26 -10.08
N LEU A 696 -4.52 -39.48 -9.31
CA LEU A 696 -3.14 -39.42 -9.82
C LEU A 696 -2.85 -40.51 -10.88
N LEU A 697 -3.40 -41.72 -10.71
CA LEU A 697 -3.26 -42.78 -11.70
C LEU A 697 -4.07 -42.50 -12.99
N ALA A 698 -5.22 -41.84 -12.90
CA ALA A 698 -5.97 -41.41 -14.08
C ALA A 698 -5.24 -40.28 -14.82
N GLU A 699 -4.70 -39.29 -14.10
CA GLU A 699 -3.84 -38.25 -14.69
C GLU A 699 -2.59 -38.83 -15.35
N HIS A 700 -1.96 -39.85 -14.75
CA HIS A 700 -0.79 -40.53 -15.32
C HIS A 700 -1.15 -41.42 -16.52
N GLN A 701 -2.37 -41.93 -16.62
CA GLN A 701 -2.85 -42.62 -17.84
C GLN A 701 -3.07 -41.65 -19.00
N GLU A 702 -3.61 -40.45 -18.71
CA GLU A 702 -3.85 -39.41 -19.72
C GLU A 702 -2.56 -38.64 -20.09
N ARG A 703 -1.65 -38.44 -19.14
CA ARG A 703 -0.38 -37.72 -19.32
C ARG A 703 0.80 -38.50 -18.67
N PRO A 704 1.29 -39.59 -19.29
CA PRO A 704 2.31 -40.47 -18.69
C PRO A 704 3.68 -39.84 -18.40
N GLN A 705 3.97 -38.68 -18.99
CA GLN A 705 5.24 -37.95 -18.88
C GLN A 705 5.09 -36.57 -18.23
N ALA A 706 3.98 -36.33 -17.52
CA ALA A 706 3.77 -35.10 -16.74
C ALA A 706 4.57 -35.16 -15.43
N LEU A 707 5.59 -34.31 -15.28
CA LEU A 707 6.51 -34.35 -14.13
C LEU A 707 5.78 -34.09 -12.80
N GLU A 708 4.79 -33.21 -12.76
CA GLU A 708 4.02 -32.92 -11.55
C GLU A 708 3.22 -34.14 -11.09
N VAL A 709 2.68 -34.92 -12.02
CA VAL A 709 1.96 -36.17 -11.72
C VAL A 709 2.92 -37.28 -11.27
N LEU A 710 4.11 -37.35 -11.90
CA LEU A 710 5.15 -38.32 -11.52
C LEU A 710 5.72 -38.03 -10.13
N PHE A 711 5.90 -36.76 -9.76
CA PHE A 711 6.30 -36.33 -8.41
C PHE A 711 5.21 -36.66 -7.38
N ASP A 712 3.95 -36.27 -7.62
CA ASP A 712 2.84 -36.59 -6.71
C ASP A 712 2.68 -38.11 -6.49
N LEU A 713 2.85 -38.93 -7.54
CA LEU A 713 2.84 -40.40 -7.41
C LEU A 713 4.04 -40.93 -6.63
N ALA A 714 5.24 -40.37 -6.83
CA ALA A 714 6.41 -40.75 -6.06
C ALA A 714 6.22 -40.45 -4.56
N GLU A 715 5.82 -39.22 -4.21
CA GLU A 715 5.51 -38.82 -2.83
C GLU A 715 4.34 -39.62 -2.22
N HIS A 716 3.32 -39.94 -3.02
CA HIS A 716 2.20 -40.79 -2.59
C HIS A 716 2.68 -42.19 -2.16
N HIS A 717 3.55 -42.82 -2.95
CA HIS A 717 4.09 -44.13 -2.61
C HIS A 717 5.14 -44.07 -1.49
N GLU A 718 5.89 -42.97 -1.32
CA GLU A 718 6.70 -42.75 -0.10
C GLU A 718 5.83 -42.66 1.16
N ALA A 719 4.72 -41.91 1.09
CA ALA A 719 3.80 -41.75 2.22
C ALA A 719 3.12 -43.06 2.64
N LYS A 720 2.95 -44.01 1.72
CA LYS A 720 2.50 -45.39 1.99
C LYS A 720 3.61 -46.34 2.46
N GLY A 721 4.89 -45.93 2.42
CA GLY A 721 6.04 -46.80 2.68
C GLY A 721 6.35 -47.78 1.53
N GLU A 722 5.79 -47.56 0.33
CA GLU A 722 6.02 -48.38 -0.86
C GLU A 722 7.29 -47.92 -1.61
N TRP A 723 8.41 -47.83 -0.88
CA TRP A 723 9.68 -47.22 -1.31
C TRP A 723 10.19 -47.68 -2.68
N LYS A 724 9.90 -48.94 -3.06
CA LYS A 724 10.24 -49.46 -4.39
C LYS A 724 9.48 -48.73 -5.50
N LYS A 725 8.14 -48.64 -5.40
CA LYS A 725 7.29 -47.90 -6.35
C LYS A 725 7.65 -46.42 -6.38
N ALA A 726 7.87 -45.82 -5.20
CA ALA A 726 8.29 -44.42 -5.10
C ALA A 726 9.56 -44.14 -5.92
N ALA A 727 10.59 -44.97 -5.75
CA ALA A 727 11.82 -44.85 -6.52
C ALA A 727 11.64 -45.18 -8.01
N GLU A 728 10.71 -46.07 -8.39
CA GLU A 728 10.34 -46.31 -9.79
C GLU A 728 9.67 -45.08 -10.44
N TYR A 729 8.85 -44.31 -9.71
CA TYR A 729 8.28 -43.05 -10.20
C TYR A 729 9.29 -41.89 -10.22
N TRP A 730 10.12 -41.74 -9.19
CA TRP A 730 11.24 -40.78 -9.22
C TRP A 730 12.21 -41.05 -10.37
N GLN A 731 12.49 -42.32 -10.70
CA GLN A 731 13.36 -42.67 -11.82
C GLN A 731 12.74 -42.26 -13.17
N LYS A 732 11.45 -42.54 -13.39
CA LYS A 732 10.73 -42.04 -14.58
C LYS A 732 10.76 -40.51 -14.67
N ALA A 733 10.64 -39.82 -13.55
CA ALA A 733 10.70 -38.35 -13.51
C ALA A 733 12.10 -37.84 -13.87
N LEU A 734 13.17 -38.51 -13.43
CA LEU A 734 14.55 -38.20 -13.84
C LEU A 734 14.73 -38.37 -15.35
N GLU A 735 14.26 -39.49 -15.90
CA GLU A 735 14.35 -39.82 -17.34
C GLU A 735 13.59 -38.79 -18.20
N VAL A 736 12.42 -38.31 -17.75
CA VAL A 736 11.67 -37.23 -18.42
C VAL A 736 12.40 -35.89 -18.32
N ALA A 737 12.82 -35.47 -17.12
CA ALA A 737 13.51 -34.19 -16.93
C ALA A 737 14.83 -34.11 -17.72
N LEU A 738 15.62 -35.19 -17.72
CA LEU A 738 16.91 -35.25 -18.38
C LEU A 738 16.80 -35.34 -19.92
N TYR A 739 15.98 -36.26 -20.45
CA TYR A 739 15.99 -36.57 -21.88
C TYR A 739 14.92 -35.82 -22.69
N ARG A 740 13.75 -35.54 -22.11
CA ARG A 740 12.64 -34.88 -22.82
C ARG A 740 12.65 -33.38 -22.61
N GLU A 741 12.64 -32.91 -21.37
CA GLU A 741 12.57 -31.48 -21.04
C GLU A 741 13.94 -30.81 -21.06
N LYS A 742 15.00 -31.59 -20.78
CA LYS A 742 16.41 -31.18 -20.72
C LYS A 742 16.70 -30.15 -19.62
N ASP A 743 15.82 -30.04 -18.61
CA ASP A 743 16.10 -29.26 -17.41
C ASP A 743 17.12 -30.02 -16.55
N LEU A 744 18.40 -29.66 -16.74
CA LEU A 744 19.53 -30.20 -16.00
C LEU A 744 19.49 -29.84 -14.51
N ALA A 745 18.81 -28.75 -14.11
CA ALA A 745 18.68 -28.37 -12.71
C ALA A 745 17.61 -29.23 -12.00
N GLN A 746 16.47 -29.45 -12.65
CA GLN A 746 15.41 -30.34 -12.16
C GLN A 746 15.88 -31.80 -12.16
N ALA A 747 16.52 -32.27 -13.24
CA ALA A 747 17.14 -33.60 -13.28
C ALA A 747 18.20 -33.79 -12.17
N ARG A 748 19.04 -32.78 -11.91
CA ARG A 748 20.01 -32.80 -10.79
C ARG A 748 19.35 -32.93 -9.42
N GLU A 749 18.25 -32.23 -9.17
CA GLU A 749 17.51 -32.33 -7.90
C GLU A 749 16.73 -33.65 -7.77
N ILE A 750 16.18 -34.22 -8.86
CA ILE A 750 15.56 -35.56 -8.84
C ILE A 750 16.62 -36.65 -8.60
N LEU A 751 17.77 -36.58 -9.27
CA LEU A 751 18.86 -37.54 -9.07
C LEU A 751 19.38 -37.50 -7.63
N LYS A 752 19.44 -36.31 -7.02
CA LYS A 752 19.74 -36.10 -5.60
C LYS A 752 18.69 -36.74 -4.66
N ASN A 753 17.39 -36.68 -5.00
CA ASN A 753 16.35 -37.45 -4.27
C ASN A 753 16.60 -38.97 -4.41
N LEU A 754 16.85 -39.47 -5.62
CA LEU A 754 17.12 -40.89 -5.89
C LEU A 754 18.38 -41.40 -5.18
N LEU A 755 19.47 -40.63 -5.20
CA LEU A 755 20.71 -40.94 -4.50
C LEU A 755 20.53 -40.96 -2.96
N PHE A 756 19.57 -40.21 -2.42
CA PHE A 756 19.20 -40.32 -1.01
C PHE A 756 18.36 -41.58 -0.73
N LEU A 757 17.42 -41.93 -1.61
CA LEU A 757 16.57 -43.12 -1.46
C LEU A 757 17.39 -44.42 -1.60
N ARG A 758 18.26 -44.49 -2.62
CA ARG A 758 19.10 -45.65 -2.96
C ARG A 758 20.61 -45.27 -3.04
N PRO A 759 21.29 -44.93 -1.93
CA PRO A 759 22.67 -44.44 -1.97
C PRO A 759 23.70 -45.44 -2.51
N GLY A 760 23.42 -46.74 -2.45
CA GLY A 760 24.23 -47.82 -3.01
C GLY A 760 23.78 -48.33 -4.39
N ASP A 761 22.86 -47.66 -5.08
CA ASP A 761 22.45 -48.03 -6.44
C ASP A 761 23.41 -47.39 -7.45
N GLU A 762 24.23 -48.24 -8.09
CA GLU A 762 25.29 -47.82 -9.00
C GLU A 762 24.73 -47.25 -10.32
N SER A 763 23.49 -47.56 -10.71
CA SER A 763 22.88 -46.98 -11.92
C SER A 763 22.67 -45.47 -11.79
N LEU A 764 22.55 -44.95 -10.56
CA LEU A 764 22.45 -43.52 -10.28
C LEU A 764 23.79 -42.79 -10.42
N SER A 765 24.92 -43.50 -10.41
CA SER A 765 26.23 -42.91 -10.74
C SER A 765 26.32 -42.57 -12.23
N LEU A 766 25.76 -43.42 -13.10
CA LEU A 766 25.76 -43.20 -14.55
C LEU A 766 24.98 -41.92 -14.92
N TYR A 767 23.79 -41.73 -14.35
CA TYR A 767 23.02 -40.49 -14.51
C TYR A 767 23.75 -39.24 -13.97
N LEU A 768 24.62 -39.40 -12.96
CA LEU A 768 25.43 -38.30 -12.41
C LEU A 768 26.61 -37.95 -13.32
N GLU A 769 27.17 -38.93 -14.03
CA GLU A 769 28.22 -38.76 -15.01
C GLU A 769 27.67 -38.13 -16.31
N GLU A 770 26.53 -38.62 -16.81
CA GLU A 770 25.83 -38.03 -17.97
C GLU A 770 25.44 -36.56 -17.71
N LEU A 771 24.89 -36.23 -16.52
CA LEU A 771 24.61 -34.84 -16.13
C LEU A 771 25.88 -33.95 -16.10
N ARG A 772 27.05 -34.50 -15.77
CA ARG A 772 28.32 -33.74 -15.84
C ARG A 772 28.78 -33.56 -17.27
N GLU A 773 28.72 -34.59 -18.10
CA GLU A 773 29.14 -34.50 -19.51
C GLU A 773 28.28 -33.50 -20.28
N VAL A 774 26.96 -33.52 -20.11
CA VAL A 774 26.05 -32.55 -20.74
C VAL A 774 26.28 -31.13 -20.18
N SER A 775 26.48 -30.96 -18.88
CA SER A 775 26.83 -29.66 -18.28
C SER A 775 28.16 -29.10 -18.80
N GLN A 776 29.18 -29.94 -18.98
CA GLN A 776 30.47 -29.54 -19.56
C GLN A 776 30.35 -29.20 -21.05
N ALA A 777 29.57 -29.97 -21.82
CA ALA A 777 29.31 -29.71 -23.23
C ALA A 777 28.63 -28.35 -23.46
N LEU A 778 27.60 -28.01 -22.67
CA LEU A 778 26.93 -26.71 -22.74
C LEU A 778 27.88 -25.55 -22.38
N LYS A 779 28.75 -25.71 -21.37
CA LYS A 779 29.78 -24.70 -21.04
C LYS A 779 30.82 -24.53 -22.16
N ALA A 780 31.16 -25.60 -22.88
CA ALA A 780 32.03 -25.53 -24.05
C ALA A 780 31.36 -24.83 -25.26
N LEU A 781 30.02 -24.77 -25.30
CA LEU A 781 29.24 -24.02 -26.27
C LEU A 781 28.96 -22.56 -25.85
N GLY A 782 29.30 -22.18 -24.60
CA GLY A 782 29.09 -20.84 -24.05
C GLY A 782 27.74 -20.62 -23.35
N GLU A 783 26.97 -21.68 -23.09
CA GLU A 783 25.68 -21.60 -22.38
C GLU A 783 25.83 -21.74 -20.85
N GLU A 784 24.90 -21.14 -20.10
CA GLU A 784 24.86 -21.18 -18.62
C GLU A 784 24.41 -22.55 -18.09
N ALA A 785 25.33 -23.51 -18.01
CA ALA A 785 25.01 -24.84 -17.48
C ALA A 785 25.17 -24.93 -15.94
N PRO A 786 24.23 -25.59 -15.22
CA PRO A 786 24.31 -25.75 -13.77
C PRO A 786 25.53 -26.60 -13.36
N GLN A 787 26.15 -26.25 -12.24
CA GLN A 787 27.27 -27.03 -11.69
C GLN A 787 26.77 -28.36 -11.12
N VAL A 788 27.38 -29.47 -11.57
CA VAL A 788 27.06 -30.84 -11.15
C VAL A 788 28.28 -31.41 -10.38
N PRO A 789 28.34 -31.24 -9.05
CA PRO A 789 29.50 -31.61 -8.23
C PRO A 789 29.64 -33.14 -8.03
N GLY A 790 30.62 -33.54 -7.20
CA GLY A 790 30.85 -34.93 -6.77
C GLY A 790 29.65 -35.57 -6.05
N LYS A 791 29.60 -36.90 -5.93
CA LYS A 791 28.46 -37.62 -5.32
C LYS A 791 28.21 -37.21 -3.86
N GLU A 792 29.26 -37.06 -3.05
CA GLU A 792 29.11 -36.49 -1.70
C GLU A 792 28.74 -35.00 -1.74
N ALA A 793 29.49 -34.23 -2.54
CA ALA A 793 29.33 -32.79 -2.65
C ALA A 793 27.93 -32.36 -3.09
N LEU A 794 27.23 -33.13 -3.95
CA LEU A 794 25.84 -32.87 -4.38
C LEU A 794 24.83 -32.90 -3.22
N VAL A 795 25.08 -33.71 -2.19
CA VAL A 795 24.28 -33.78 -0.96
C VAL A 795 24.70 -32.67 0.02
N GLU A 796 25.98 -32.29 -0.02
CA GLU A 796 26.62 -31.33 0.89
C GLU A 796 26.52 -29.85 0.46
N GLU A 797 26.29 -29.53 -0.80
CA GLU A 797 26.29 -28.16 -1.36
C GLU A 797 25.19 -27.26 -0.75
N ALA A 798 24.13 -27.85 -0.19
CA ALA A 798 22.90 -27.13 0.17
C ALA A 798 22.88 -26.45 1.55
N LEU A 799 23.74 -26.82 2.50
CA LEU A 799 23.69 -26.31 3.88
C LEU A 799 24.74 -25.24 4.20
N PRO A 800 24.40 -24.17 4.95
CA PRO A 800 25.38 -23.26 5.52
C PRO A 800 26.29 -23.99 6.52
N ARG A 801 27.43 -23.38 6.85
CA ARG A 801 28.25 -23.82 7.98
C ARG A 801 27.67 -23.27 9.27
N PHE A 802 27.64 -24.12 10.29
CA PHE A 802 27.26 -23.83 11.65
C PHE A 802 28.52 -23.91 12.52
N HIS A 803 28.55 -23.18 13.62
CA HIS A 803 29.74 -22.95 14.46
C HIS A 803 29.47 -23.26 15.94
N GLY A 804 28.56 -24.20 16.19
CA GLY A 804 28.17 -24.64 17.53
C GLY A 804 26.75 -24.23 17.94
N GLU A 805 25.92 -23.78 17.00
CA GLU A 805 24.48 -23.58 17.19
C GLU A 805 23.80 -24.89 17.62
N HIS A 806 22.59 -24.77 18.16
CA HIS A 806 21.86 -25.89 18.75
C HIS A 806 20.42 -25.92 18.24
N LEU A 807 20.07 -26.99 17.54
CA LEU A 807 18.75 -27.22 16.95
C LEU A 807 18.05 -28.34 17.70
N VAL A 808 16.82 -28.10 18.14
CA VAL A 808 15.91 -29.16 18.57
C VAL A 808 15.05 -29.55 17.38
N VAL A 809 14.93 -30.86 17.09
CA VAL A 809 14.08 -31.38 16.02
C VAL A 809 13.05 -32.33 16.61
N VAL A 810 11.78 -32.14 16.28
CA VAL A 810 10.66 -32.97 16.75
C VAL A 810 9.90 -33.53 15.55
N GLY A 811 9.87 -34.87 15.46
CA GLY A 811 9.28 -35.62 14.36
C GLY A 811 10.27 -36.14 13.32
N GLY A 812 9.72 -36.66 12.22
CA GLY A 812 10.44 -37.47 11.24
C GLY A 812 10.56 -38.94 11.68
N HIS A 813 10.84 -39.83 10.73
CA HIS A 813 11.09 -41.25 11.02
C HIS A 813 12.54 -41.46 11.50
N THR A 814 12.77 -42.46 12.33
CA THR A 814 14.09 -42.91 12.83
C THR A 814 15.18 -43.06 11.76
N GLN A 815 14.85 -43.44 10.51
CA GLN A 815 15.80 -43.47 9.39
C GLN A 815 16.19 -42.07 8.86
N LEU A 816 15.31 -41.07 8.98
CA LEU A 816 15.59 -39.68 8.60
C LEU A 816 16.61 -39.07 9.57
N ARG A 817 16.37 -39.24 10.87
CA ARG A 817 17.29 -38.88 11.96
C ARG A 817 18.67 -39.53 11.77
N SER A 818 18.72 -40.86 11.63
CA SER A 818 20.01 -41.57 11.58
C SER A 818 20.87 -41.23 10.36
N ARG A 819 20.25 -40.85 9.23
CA ARG A 819 20.96 -40.38 8.03
C ARG A 819 21.36 -38.90 8.11
N LEU A 820 20.54 -38.03 8.72
CA LEU A 820 20.79 -36.59 8.71
C LEU A 820 21.62 -36.08 9.90
N THR A 821 21.47 -36.61 11.12
CA THR A 821 22.23 -36.11 12.29
C THR A 821 23.74 -36.04 12.04
N PRO A 822 24.42 -37.08 11.49
CA PRO A 822 25.87 -37.02 11.24
C PRO A 822 26.27 -35.92 10.23
N LEU A 823 25.44 -35.66 9.22
CA LEU A 823 25.68 -34.63 8.19
C LEU A 823 25.49 -33.21 8.75
N LEU A 824 24.54 -33.03 9.68
CA LEU A 824 24.34 -31.77 10.39
C LEU A 824 25.47 -31.49 11.38
N GLU A 825 25.92 -32.50 12.12
CA GLU A 825 27.03 -32.40 13.06
C GLU A 825 28.38 -32.18 12.36
N ALA A 826 28.60 -32.81 11.20
CA ALA A 826 29.75 -32.53 10.33
C ALA A 826 29.76 -31.07 9.79
N ARG A 827 28.58 -30.45 9.66
CA ARG A 827 28.42 -29.02 9.35
C ARG A 827 28.49 -28.10 10.56
N GLY A 828 28.77 -28.63 11.75
CA GLY A 828 28.99 -27.89 13.00
C GLY A 828 27.72 -27.55 13.79
N LEU A 829 26.57 -28.07 13.40
CA LEU A 829 25.29 -27.89 14.08
C LEU A 829 25.10 -28.99 15.13
N LYS A 830 24.75 -28.63 16.36
CA LYS A 830 24.41 -29.61 17.41
C LYS A 830 22.91 -29.89 17.35
N VAL A 831 22.52 -31.16 17.34
CA VAL A 831 21.11 -31.54 17.07
C VAL A 831 20.56 -32.51 18.12
N ASP A 832 19.63 -32.03 18.94
CA ASP A 832 18.79 -32.88 19.80
C ASP A 832 17.55 -33.31 18.98
N TRP A 833 17.59 -34.50 18.37
CA TRP A 833 16.52 -35.04 17.51
C TRP A 833 15.61 -36.04 18.24
N TYR A 834 14.32 -35.74 18.28
CA TYR A 834 13.24 -36.59 18.80
C TYR A 834 12.33 -37.06 17.65
N ASP A 835 12.62 -38.23 17.08
CA ASP A 835 11.82 -38.84 15.99
C ASP A 835 10.45 -39.36 16.48
N ALA A 836 9.62 -39.86 15.57
CA ALA A 836 8.28 -40.40 15.87
C ALA A 836 8.29 -41.50 16.94
N ASP A 837 9.25 -42.44 16.88
CA ASP A 837 9.38 -43.54 17.84
C ASP A 837 9.74 -43.00 19.25
N THR A 838 10.60 -41.98 19.31
CA THR A 838 11.01 -41.30 20.56
C THR A 838 9.92 -40.35 21.08
N ALA A 839 9.12 -39.77 20.19
CA ALA A 839 8.02 -38.86 20.49
C ALA A 839 6.77 -39.58 21.04
N GLY A 840 6.54 -40.84 20.63
CA GLY A 840 5.42 -41.67 21.10
C GLY A 840 5.42 -41.97 22.61
N VAL A 841 6.50 -41.67 23.33
CA VAL A 841 6.68 -41.97 24.77
C VAL A 841 6.04 -40.90 25.69
N GLY A 842 5.23 -39.99 25.13
CA GLY A 842 4.31 -39.13 25.88
C GLY A 842 4.97 -38.11 26.83
N LYS A 843 4.41 -37.96 28.05
CA LYS A 843 4.75 -36.86 28.97
C LYS A 843 6.24 -36.77 29.34
N GLU A 844 6.97 -37.89 29.35
CA GLU A 844 8.41 -37.85 29.64
C GLU A 844 9.24 -37.35 28.45
N ALA A 845 8.87 -37.75 27.23
CA ALA A 845 9.48 -37.21 26.00
C ALA A 845 9.27 -35.69 25.94
N LEU A 846 8.05 -35.21 26.18
CA LEU A 846 7.73 -33.78 26.29
C LEU A 846 8.64 -33.09 27.33
N ARG A 847 8.72 -33.60 28.56
CA ARG A 847 9.57 -32.99 29.61
C ARG A 847 11.05 -32.92 29.21
N ARG A 848 11.56 -33.92 28.48
CA ARG A 848 12.93 -33.92 27.96
C ARG A 848 13.13 -32.87 26.85
N ILE A 849 12.17 -32.70 25.94
CA ILE A 849 12.20 -31.68 24.88
C ILE A 849 12.20 -30.26 25.47
N LEU A 850 11.26 -29.96 26.39
CA LEU A 850 11.15 -28.65 27.04
C LEU A 850 12.47 -28.25 27.74
N GLY A 851 13.09 -29.19 28.47
CA GLY A 851 14.41 -28.99 29.12
C GLY A 851 15.63 -28.89 28.18
N ARG A 852 15.42 -29.02 26.86
CA ARG A 852 16.43 -28.71 25.83
C ARG A 852 16.16 -27.41 25.09
N LEU A 853 14.90 -26.94 25.02
CA LEU A 853 14.54 -25.64 24.44
C LEU A 853 15.26 -24.47 25.12
N GLU A 854 15.45 -24.52 26.46
CA GLU A 854 16.26 -23.55 27.24
C GLU A 854 17.66 -23.28 26.65
N LYS A 855 18.21 -24.24 25.90
CA LYS A 855 19.57 -24.22 25.35
C LYS A 855 19.57 -24.25 23.82
N ALA A 856 18.40 -24.18 23.20
CA ALA A 856 18.22 -24.20 21.75
C ALA A 856 18.36 -22.80 21.17
N HIS A 857 18.91 -22.73 19.96
CA HIS A 857 18.90 -21.53 19.13
C HIS A 857 17.81 -21.61 18.04
N GLY A 858 17.19 -22.78 17.85
CA GLY A 858 15.97 -22.93 17.05
C GLY A 858 15.28 -24.29 17.28
N LEU A 859 14.01 -24.35 16.89
CA LEU A 859 13.18 -25.56 16.91
C LEU A 859 12.62 -25.85 15.50
N MET A 860 12.71 -27.10 15.04
CA MET A 860 12.01 -27.57 13.84
C MET A 860 11.01 -28.68 14.18
N ILE A 861 9.79 -28.57 13.66
CA ILE A 861 8.70 -29.54 13.87
C ILE A 861 8.32 -30.17 12.52
N VAL A 862 8.38 -31.49 12.41
CA VAL A 862 7.93 -32.24 11.22
C VAL A 862 6.50 -32.73 11.44
N SER A 863 5.53 -31.85 11.18
CA SER A 863 4.14 -31.94 11.68
C SER A 863 3.35 -33.18 11.22
N SER A 864 3.80 -33.88 10.18
CA SER A 864 3.13 -35.10 9.70
C SER A 864 3.58 -36.41 10.36
N TYR A 865 4.55 -36.37 11.28
CA TYR A 865 5.05 -37.55 12.00
C TYR A 865 4.79 -37.48 13.51
N VAL A 866 4.10 -36.44 13.98
CA VAL A 866 3.86 -36.15 15.41
C VAL A 866 2.45 -35.59 15.56
N GLY A 867 1.70 -36.11 16.53
CA GLY A 867 0.35 -35.62 16.82
C GLY A 867 0.33 -34.19 17.38
N HIS A 868 -0.77 -33.48 17.14
CA HIS A 868 -1.03 -32.12 17.61
C HIS A 868 -0.76 -31.95 19.12
N ASP A 869 -1.10 -32.98 19.91
CA ASP A 869 -0.94 -33.06 21.36
C ASP A 869 0.52 -32.97 21.85
N LEU A 870 1.51 -33.18 20.98
CA LEU A 870 2.93 -32.99 21.29
C LEU A 870 3.54 -31.80 20.54
N SER A 871 3.12 -31.51 19.31
CA SER A 871 3.68 -30.37 18.55
C SER A 871 3.32 -29.03 19.17
N GLU A 872 2.06 -28.84 19.60
CA GLU A 872 1.61 -27.54 20.13
C GLU A 872 2.22 -27.17 21.49
N PRO A 873 2.27 -28.05 22.51
CA PRO A 873 2.94 -27.72 23.77
C PRO A 873 4.43 -27.40 23.61
N VAL A 874 5.10 -28.01 22.64
CA VAL A 874 6.51 -27.73 22.32
C VAL A 874 6.66 -26.39 21.58
N ARG A 875 5.75 -26.07 20.63
CA ARG A 875 5.72 -24.78 19.95
C ARG A 875 5.49 -23.62 20.92
N LEU A 876 4.47 -23.73 21.78
CA LEU A 876 4.10 -22.70 22.76
C LEU A 876 5.23 -22.42 23.78
N GLU A 877 5.96 -23.46 24.21
CA GLU A 877 7.12 -23.26 25.08
C GLU A 877 8.30 -22.60 24.34
N ALA A 878 8.55 -22.99 23.09
CA ALA A 878 9.60 -22.36 22.30
C ALA A 878 9.31 -20.87 22.06
N GLU A 879 8.06 -20.52 21.75
CA GLU A 879 7.58 -19.13 21.65
C GLU A 879 7.75 -18.39 22.99
N ARG A 880 7.41 -19.01 24.13
CA ARG A 880 7.62 -18.46 25.48
C ARG A 880 9.09 -18.16 25.81
N LEU A 881 10.01 -18.99 25.31
CA LEU A 881 11.46 -18.82 25.47
C LEU A 881 12.10 -17.94 24.37
N GLY A 882 11.28 -17.39 23.46
CA GLY A 882 11.74 -16.65 22.28
C GLY A 882 12.70 -17.46 21.40
N VAL A 883 12.56 -18.78 21.38
CA VAL A 883 13.28 -19.70 20.49
C VAL A 883 12.49 -19.75 19.17
N PRO A 884 13.07 -19.40 18.02
CA PRO A 884 12.35 -19.39 16.77
C PRO A 884 11.91 -20.82 16.40
N VAL A 885 10.76 -20.94 15.73
CA VAL A 885 10.12 -22.22 15.39
C VAL A 885 9.87 -22.29 13.89
N HIS A 886 10.19 -23.42 13.27
CA HIS A 886 9.87 -23.70 11.87
C HIS A 886 9.09 -25.02 11.75
N VAL A 887 7.84 -24.95 11.27
CA VAL A 887 6.99 -26.12 11.08
C VAL A 887 7.05 -26.56 9.61
N ILE A 888 7.58 -27.75 9.37
CA ILE A 888 7.65 -28.35 8.02
C ILE A 888 6.27 -28.92 7.68
N PRO A 889 5.57 -28.42 6.64
CA PRO A 889 4.26 -28.91 6.23
C PRO A 889 4.34 -30.24 5.49
N GLY A 890 3.19 -30.91 5.34
CA GLY A 890 3.07 -32.28 4.82
C GLY A 890 3.49 -32.55 3.36
N ARG A 891 4.10 -31.59 2.65
CA ARG A 891 4.68 -31.73 1.29
C ARG A 891 6.21 -31.62 1.25
N ALA A 892 6.87 -31.48 2.40
CA ALA A 892 8.33 -31.37 2.50
C ALA A 892 8.91 -32.46 3.42
N ARG A 893 8.34 -33.68 3.33
CA ARG A 893 8.54 -34.77 4.31
C ARG A 893 9.88 -35.51 4.20
N GLY A 894 10.47 -35.54 3.01
CA GLY A 894 11.76 -36.18 2.76
C GLY A 894 12.96 -35.39 3.29
N SER A 895 14.16 -35.98 3.18
CA SER A 895 15.41 -35.34 3.61
C SER A 895 15.72 -34.05 2.87
N THR A 896 15.43 -33.97 1.56
CA THR A 896 15.60 -32.76 0.76
C THR A 896 14.62 -31.65 1.15
N GLY A 897 13.41 -32.02 1.59
CA GLY A 897 12.46 -31.09 2.23
C GLY A 897 12.99 -30.54 3.56
N PHE A 898 13.48 -31.41 4.44
CA PHE A 898 14.10 -31.00 5.72
C PHE A 898 15.33 -30.10 5.51
N LEU A 899 16.23 -30.45 4.59
CA LEU A 899 17.44 -29.67 4.30
C LEU A 899 17.13 -28.32 3.66
N ARG A 900 16.11 -28.24 2.80
CA ARG A 900 15.61 -26.97 2.22
C ARG A 900 15.01 -26.07 3.31
N ALA A 901 14.20 -26.64 4.20
CA ALA A 901 13.64 -25.94 5.35
C ALA A 901 14.74 -25.42 6.29
N LEU A 902 15.75 -26.25 6.60
CA LEU A 902 16.88 -25.83 7.44
C LEU A 902 17.72 -24.73 6.78
N LYS A 903 17.96 -24.77 5.46
CA LYS A 903 18.65 -23.68 4.74
C LYS A 903 17.90 -22.35 4.89
N ALA A 904 16.58 -22.36 4.74
CA ALA A 904 15.73 -21.17 4.90
C ALA A 904 15.64 -20.69 6.36
N PHE A 905 15.73 -21.60 7.34
CA PHE A 905 15.58 -21.31 8.75
C PHE A 905 16.88 -20.89 9.47
N ALA A 906 18.05 -21.24 8.91
CA ALA A 906 19.35 -20.94 9.49
C ALA A 906 19.58 -19.47 9.93
N PRO A 907 19.11 -18.42 9.20
CA PRO A 907 19.26 -17.03 9.64
C PRO A 907 18.66 -16.72 11.02
N GLU A 908 17.50 -17.31 11.35
CA GLU A 908 16.86 -17.12 12.66
C GLU A 908 17.59 -17.91 13.76
N ILE A 909 18.16 -19.09 13.43
CA ILE A 909 19.03 -19.85 14.35
C ILE A 909 20.27 -19.01 14.71
N PHE A 910 20.92 -18.38 13.73
CA PHE A 910 22.07 -17.50 13.98
C PHE A 910 21.66 -16.27 14.80
N LYS A 911 20.56 -15.61 14.45
CA LYS A 911 20.00 -14.44 15.18
C LYS A 911 19.73 -14.74 16.67
N LYS A 912 19.15 -15.91 17.00
CA LYS A 912 18.98 -16.35 18.40
C LYS A 912 20.31 -16.67 19.09
N ALA A 913 21.27 -17.29 18.38
CA ALA A 913 22.60 -17.57 18.90
C ALA A 913 23.45 -16.30 19.17
N LEU A 914 23.11 -15.18 18.52
CA LEU A 914 23.68 -13.85 18.75
C LEU A 914 22.99 -13.11 19.92
N LYS A 915 21.65 -13.07 19.97
CA LYS A 915 20.91 -12.40 21.08
C LYS A 915 21.04 -13.12 22.44
N GLY A 916 21.36 -14.42 22.43
CA GLY A 916 21.65 -15.19 23.63
C GLY A 916 20.41 -15.77 24.33
N VAL A 917 20.66 -16.32 25.52
CA VAL A 917 19.64 -16.85 26.43
C VAL A 917 19.49 -15.86 27.58
N GLN A 918 18.25 -15.45 27.88
CA GLN A 918 17.90 -14.62 29.04
C GLN A 918 17.83 -15.45 30.32
#